data_AF-A0A497JNQ1-F1
#
_entry.id   AF-A0A497JNQ1-F1
#
_cell.length_a   1.000
_cell.length_b   1.000
_cell.length_c   1.000
_cell.angle_alpha   90.00
_cell.angle_beta   90.00
_cell.angle_gamma   90.00
#
_symmetry.space_group_name_H-M   'P 1'
#
loop_
_entity.id
_entity.type
_entity.pdbx_description
1 polymer ?
#
loop_
_entity_poly.entity_id
_entity_poly.type
_entity_poly.pdbx_seq_one_letter_code
_entity_poly.pdbx_strand_id
1 'polypeptide(L)'
;MSVKNIIFAASSIREREMTKEAGSGVDVNSKLKQYVQRILDLGQKNKAIYFATSPDGQSDWKIKTLGFKLSEEALYDLLDQRLVDLLRVSTTRNEVRVSRIDFGESDWRDVEKRLRKLYSRNREFVKDYGVSICYIVYSFLIWQESPISGEGFWVKSPLLVAEANLEKKIDRRRGQVVYRVSLESPFRINESLAEILRLQYELDLREGLVEDGETAVEFENLDEIENVLSKFEAVALDMGWRIEREVWIAGLHFGTVGIYHDAKNLLKSGKLSQSPIIRALCGEAQEPPLPHPEPPKEREIDLLETPLPADKSQCEVLWYAERGSNLVVHGPPGTGKSQTIANLIARAIKNGRRVLFVAERREAIDVVYDRLRELGLTLPVLKVFTITKRERDQVLEDLLNTLRAVESQSRPLSGVVSFPEHEYDYEWEYFELLTRATDSKNLYKLIGDVALKEEELEKWGLIGLADKYYGRGVWQEYEKIDELSLRSYWDKVIEFFRLPLLPRRNELRVVSPMVSFLEEIEEKFGDISHQEVIELFEVINKLYNVLREPDAVQALGFCLKLDCSQLQSLHEVIQQLISSIKRLRKIRERLEILPDERELSEAEEKLCQYGSWLKRVFSNDYKALRAELENRLSISRRLSHEDALASVMWLKYERYDLVEEEEKEKQGIKDLVKRVKGEDYAPLILPLNIDQLNMVSHVVGRLLELEKSPKTARAVRLLNEDLQLFKNFADQISTKELDSIMSILVRIPESGGIRILLNFLHELQKVVSDIGGVGLDTVMDLIEQIRRSSSLEG
;
A
#
# COMPACT_ATOMS: atom_id res chain seq x y z
N MET A 1 -7.13 -61.68 3.95
CA MET A 1 -7.09 -61.25 2.53
C MET A 1 -7.02 -59.74 2.54
N SER A 2 -5.93 -59.17 2.02
CA SER A 2 -5.48 -57.79 2.30
C SER A 2 -5.83 -56.83 1.17
N VAL A 3 -6.42 -55.70 1.59
CA VAL A 3 -6.47 -54.27 1.16
C VAL A 3 -5.65 -53.78 -0.06
N LYS A 4 -5.04 -54.64 -0.89
CA LYS A 4 -4.24 -54.22 -2.06
C LYS A 4 -4.95 -54.20 -3.43
N ASN A 5 -6.22 -54.60 -3.53
CA ASN A 5 -6.91 -54.72 -4.83
C ASN A 5 -7.99 -53.66 -5.13
N ILE A 6 -8.17 -52.62 -4.30
CA ILE A 6 -9.20 -51.58 -4.55
C ILE A 6 -8.59 -50.25 -5.06
N ILE A 7 -7.27 -50.06 -4.99
CA ILE A 7 -6.62 -48.80 -5.39
C ILE A 7 -6.17 -48.79 -6.87
N PHE A 8 -6.23 -49.92 -7.58
CA PHE A 8 -5.84 -49.99 -9.01
C PHE A 8 -6.99 -49.81 -10.02
N ALA A 9 -8.24 -49.68 -9.55
CA ALA A 9 -9.41 -49.48 -10.43
C ALA A 9 -9.79 -48.00 -10.64
N ALA A 10 -9.30 -47.06 -9.81
CA ALA A 10 -9.65 -45.63 -9.91
C ALA A 10 -8.60 -44.77 -10.65
N SER A 11 -7.36 -45.24 -10.80
CA SER A 11 -6.30 -44.57 -11.55
C SER A 11 -6.20 -45.03 -13.01
N SER A 12 -6.69 -46.24 -13.33
CA SER A 12 -6.68 -46.77 -14.70
C SER A 12 -7.85 -46.31 -15.57
N ILE A 13 -8.83 -45.58 -15.00
CA ILE A 13 -9.94 -44.96 -15.76
C ILE A 13 -9.55 -43.55 -16.24
N ARG A 14 -8.80 -42.77 -15.44
CA ARG A 14 -8.36 -41.41 -15.82
C ARG A 14 -7.29 -41.37 -16.92
N GLU A 15 -6.41 -42.37 -17.02
CA GLU A 15 -5.40 -42.43 -18.09
C GLU A 15 -5.85 -43.24 -19.32
N ARG A 16 -6.84 -44.13 -19.20
CA ARG A 16 -7.41 -44.85 -20.36
C ARG A 16 -8.51 -44.08 -21.08
N GLU A 17 -9.16 -43.10 -20.45
CA GLU A 17 -10.12 -42.22 -21.15
C GLU A 17 -9.42 -41.18 -22.05
N MET A 18 -8.20 -40.73 -21.72
CA MET A 18 -7.46 -39.79 -22.58
C MET A 18 -6.71 -40.46 -23.75
N THR A 19 -6.53 -41.79 -23.74
CA THR A 19 -5.77 -42.49 -24.79
C THR A 19 -6.61 -43.47 -25.63
N LYS A 20 -7.93 -43.55 -25.41
CA LYS A 20 -8.86 -44.34 -26.25
C LYS A 20 -9.91 -43.54 -27.05
N GLU A 21 -10.00 -42.21 -26.90
CA GLU A 21 -10.88 -41.36 -27.74
C GLU A 21 -10.25 -40.97 -29.11
N ALA A 22 -9.33 -41.76 -29.65
CA ALA A 22 -8.79 -41.55 -31.00
C ALA A 22 -9.59 -42.28 -32.11
N GLY A 23 -10.82 -42.75 -31.85
CA GLY A 23 -11.53 -43.57 -32.84
C GLY A 23 -13.05 -43.74 -32.72
N SER A 24 -13.74 -43.04 -31.82
CA SER A 24 -15.21 -43.03 -31.78
C SER A 24 -15.71 -41.59 -31.79
N GLY A 25 -16.57 -41.24 -32.75
CA GLY A 25 -17.11 -39.89 -32.90
C GLY A 25 -17.60 -39.33 -31.56
N VAL A 26 -17.09 -38.16 -31.20
CA VAL A 26 -17.41 -37.48 -29.94
C VAL A 26 -18.89 -37.10 -29.95
N ASP A 27 -19.72 -37.76 -29.14
CA ASP A 27 -21.13 -37.38 -28.97
C ASP A 27 -21.21 -36.12 -28.08
N VAL A 28 -21.29 -34.97 -28.74
CA VAL A 28 -21.43 -33.66 -28.09
C VAL A 28 -22.62 -33.60 -27.17
N ASN A 29 -23.76 -34.22 -27.52
CA ASN A 29 -24.94 -34.16 -26.67
C ASN A 29 -24.72 -34.94 -25.36
N SER A 30 -23.97 -36.04 -25.39
CA SER A 30 -23.57 -36.78 -24.18
C SER A 30 -22.62 -35.94 -23.30
N LYS A 31 -21.57 -35.35 -23.88
CA LYS A 31 -20.63 -34.49 -23.13
C LYS A 31 -21.32 -33.24 -22.54
N LEU A 32 -22.23 -32.61 -23.29
CA LEU A 32 -23.01 -31.48 -22.78
C LEU A 32 -23.94 -31.87 -21.63
N LYS A 33 -24.60 -33.03 -21.70
CA LYS A 33 -25.37 -33.55 -20.57
C LYS A 33 -24.51 -33.69 -19.32
N GLN A 34 -23.29 -34.22 -19.47
CA GLN A 34 -22.35 -34.34 -18.35
C GLN A 34 -21.91 -32.98 -17.80
N TYR A 35 -21.58 -32.00 -18.66
CA TYR A 35 -21.20 -30.65 -18.21
C TYR A 35 -22.32 -29.95 -17.47
N VAL A 36 -23.54 -30.00 -18.01
CA VAL A 36 -24.72 -29.43 -17.35
C VAL A 36 -24.93 -30.12 -15.99
N GLN A 37 -24.84 -31.45 -15.91
CA GLN A 37 -24.94 -32.17 -14.63
C GLN A 37 -23.87 -31.76 -13.61
N ARG A 38 -22.65 -31.44 -14.04
CA ARG A 38 -21.56 -31.01 -13.15
C ARG A 38 -21.75 -29.61 -12.54
N ILE A 39 -22.67 -28.80 -13.06
CA ILE A 39 -23.02 -27.49 -12.48
C ILE A 39 -23.70 -27.69 -11.12
N LEU A 40 -24.50 -28.75 -10.96
CA LEU A 40 -25.13 -29.09 -9.69
C LEU A 40 -24.08 -29.50 -8.66
N ASP A 41 -24.00 -28.72 -7.57
CA ASP A 41 -23.24 -29.13 -6.39
C ASP A 41 -24.09 -30.04 -5.51
N LEU A 42 -24.01 -31.35 -5.74
CA LEU A 42 -24.68 -32.37 -4.91
C LEU A 42 -23.75 -32.95 -3.84
N GLY A 43 -22.54 -32.40 -3.68
CA GLY A 43 -21.56 -32.93 -2.75
C GLY A 43 -21.90 -32.60 -1.30
N GLN A 44 -21.25 -33.31 -0.36
CA GLN A 44 -21.39 -33.12 1.09
C GLN A 44 -21.01 -31.71 1.60
N LYS A 45 -20.42 -30.87 0.73
CA LYS A 45 -20.12 -29.46 1.03
C LYS A 45 -21.34 -28.55 0.84
N ASN A 46 -22.33 -28.95 0.05
CA ASN A 46 -23.54 -28.18 -0.16
C ASN A 46 -24.43 -28.23 1.09
N LYS A 47 -24.44 -27.14 1.84
CA LYS A 47 -25.17 -27.01 3.12
C LYS A 47 -26.68 -26.87 2.94
N ALA A 48 -27.15 -26.56 1.73
CA ALA A 48 -28.57 -26.64 1.41
C ALA A 48 -29.04 -28.10 1.34
N ILE A 49 -28.15 -29.06 1.13
CA ILE A 49 -28.48 -30.49 1.23
C ILE A 49 -28.04 -31.00 2.61
N TYR A 50 -26.76 -30.88 2.93
CA TYR A 50 -26.16 -31.44 4.14
C TYR A 50 -26.16 -30.40 5.27
N PHE A 51 -27.35 -29.99 5.72
CA PHE A 51 -27.46 -29.01 6.80
C PHE A 51 -26.94 -29.57 8.13
N ALA A 52 -27.30 -30.81 8.45
CA ALA A 52 -26.66 -31.59 9.51
C ALA A 52 -26.52 -33.06 9.11
N THR A 53 -25.58 -33.75 9.75
CA THR A 53 -25.32 -35.18 9.51
C THR A 53 -25.20 -35.93 10.83
N SER A 54 -25.70 -37.16 10.88
CA SER A 54 -25.62 -38.05 12.05
C SER A 54 -25.27 -39.49 11.63
N PRO A 55 -24.48 -40.26 12.40
CA PRO A 55 -24.25 -41.68 12.16
C PRO A 55 -25.49 -42.55 12.39
N ASP A 56 -26.30 -42.26 13.40
CA ASP A 56 -27.43 -43.09 13.84
C ASP A 56 -28.79 -42.53 13.40
N GLY A 57 -28.82 -41.27 12.96
CA GLY A 57 -30.03 -40.57 12.54
C GLY A 57 -30.96 -40.20 13.68
N GLN A 58 -30.58 -40.40 14.94
CA GLN A 58 -31.39 -40.10 16.12
C GLN A 58 -30.72 -39.06 17.02
N SER A 59 -29.39 -39.11 17.16
CA SER A 59 -28.60 -38.27 18.05
C SER A 59 -27.36 -37.70 17.36
N ASP A 60 -26.54 -36.92 18.09
CA ASP A 60 -25.23 -36.40 17.63
C ASP A 60 -25.24 -35.64 16.29
N TRP A 61 -26.32 -34.91 16.00
CA TRP A 61 -26.45 -34.10 14.79
C TRP A 61 -25.36 -33.02 14.70
N LYS A 62 -24.44 -33.19 13.74
CA LYS A 62 -23.41 -32.20 13.46
C LYS A 62 -23.91 -31.18 12.44
N ILE A 63 -24.33 -30.00 12.92
CA ILE A 63 -24.76 -28.89 12.07
C ILE A 63 -23.55 -28.35 11.28
N LYS A 64 -23.67 -28.32 9.95
CA LYS A 64 -22.61 -27.92 9.01
C LYS A 64 -22.70 -26.44 8.60
N THR A 65 -23.83 -25.80 8.90
CA THR A 65 -24.08 -24.38 8.60
C THR A 65 -24.15 -23.50 9.83
N LEU A 66 -23.98 -22.20 9.62
CA LEU A 66 -24.26 -21.19 10.64
C LEU A 66 -25.77 -20.92 10.59
N GLY A 67 -26.49 -21.40 11.60
CA GLY A 67 -27.92 -21.20 11.72
C GLY A 67 -28.40 -21.28 13.16
N PHE A 68 -29.64 -20.86 13.38
CA PHE A 68 -30.27 -20.78 14.68
C PHE A 68 -31.68 -21.36 14.59
N LYS A 69 -32.01 -22.25 15.53
CA LYS A 69 -33.37 -22.73 15.71
C LYS A 69 -34.22 -21.59 16.25
N LEU A 70 -35.41 -21.43 15.69
CA LEU A 70 -36.38 -20.42 16.07
C LEU A 70 -37.57 -21.06 16.78
N SER A 71 -38.26 -20.29 17.61
CA SER A 71 -39.55 -20.67 18.19
C SER A 71 -40.63 -20.78 17.10
N GLU A 72 -41.61 -21.66 17.26
CA GLU A 72 -42.75 -21.77 16.32
C GLU A 72 -43.51 -20.44 16.17
N GLU A 73 -43.66 -19.66 17.25
CA GLU A 73 -44.25 -18.32 17.21
C GLU A 73 -43.59 -17.40 16.17
N ALA A 74 -42.29 -17.59 15.91
CA ALA A 74 -41.56 -16.80 14.92
C ALA A 74 -42.04 -17.10 13.49
N LEU A 75 -42.43 -18.34 13.18
CA LEU A 75 -42.97 -18.70 11.88
C LEU A 75 -44.34 -18.07 11.65
N TYR A 76 -45.24 -18.16 12.63
CA TYR A 76 -46.56 -17.52 12.56
C TYR A 76 -46.44 -16.01 12.38
N ASP A 77 -45.62 -15.36 13.20
CA ASP A 77 -45.37 -13.92 13.11
C ASP A 77 -44.74 -13.54 11.74
N LEU A 78 -43.89 -14.39 11.16
CA LEU A 78 -43.28 -14.16 9.84
C LEU A 78 -44.28 -14.33 8.69
N LEU A 79 -45.17 -15.32 8.73
CA LEU A 79 -46.18 -15.52 7.70
C LEU A 79 -47.25 -14.43 7.75
N ASP A 80 -47.62 -13.95 8.94
CA ASP A 80 -48.64 -12.90 9.12
C ASP A 80 -48.09 -11.48 8.89
N GLN A 81 -47.01 -11.11 9.58
CA GLN A 81 -46.50 -9.73 9.59
C GLN A 81 -45.34 -9.51 8.62
N ARG A 82 -44.80 -10.57 8.00
CA ARG A 82 -43.58 -10.58 7.18
C ARG A 82 -42.33 -10.03 7.86
N LEU A 83 -42.37 -9.79 9.18
CA LEU A 83 -41.32 -9.08 9.92
C LEU A 83 -41.34 -9.43 11.42
N VAL A 84 -40.21 -9.89 11.96
CA VAL A 84 -40.10 -10.32 13.37
C VAL A 84 -38.79 -9.88 13.99
N ASP A 85 -38.82 -9.42 15.24
CA ASP A 85 -37.61 -9.18 16.03
C ASP A 85 -37.09 -10.52 16.60
N LEU A 86 -35.98 -11.02 16.04
CA LEU A 86 -35.37 -12.28 16.46
C LEU A 86 -34.66 -12.19 17.81
N LEU A 87 -33.92 -11.09 18.02
CA LEU A 87 -33.15 -10.89 19.24
C LEU A 87 -33.05 -9.41 19.56
N ARG A 88 -33.53 -9.00 20.73
CA ARG A 88 -33.37 -7.65 21.27
C ARG A 88 -32.62 -7.74 22.58
N VAL A 89 -31.44 -7.15 22.62
CA VAL A 89 -30.56 -7.18 23.81
C VAL A 89 -30.22 -5.76 24.26
N SER A 90 -30.13 -5.57 25.57
CA SER A 90 -29.68 -4.33 26.18
C SER A 90 -28.26 -4.52 26.69
N THR A 91 -27.29 -3.86 26.06
CA THR A 91 -25.87 -3.97 26.42
C THR A 91 -25.57 -3.27 27.75
N THR A 92 -26.33 -2.22 28.08
CA THR A 92 -26.18 -1.47 29.35
C THR A 92 -26.71 -2.22 30.56
N ARG A 93 -27.81 -2.96 30.38
CA ARG A 93 -28.45 -3.75 31.46
C ARG A 93 -28.07 -5.23 31.43
N ASN A 94 -27.29 -5.65 30.43
CA ASN A 94 -26.87 -7.02 30.23
C ASN A 94 -28.03 -8.04 30.23
N GLU A 95 -29.15 -7.66 29.61
CA GLU A 95 -30.41 -8.42 29.59
C GLU A 95 -30.89 -8.67 28.16
N VAL A 96 -31.55 -9.80 27.95
CA VAL A 96 -32.32 -10.09 26.74
C VAL A 96 -33.75 -9.59 26.94
N ARG A 97 -34.26 -8.76 26.03
CA ARG A 97 -35.62 -8.21 26.08
C ARG A 97 -36.61 -8.96 25.21
N VAL A 98 -36.15 -9.48 24.08
CA VAL A 98 -36.94 -10.30 23.15
C VAL A 98 -35.99 -11.37 22.60
N SER A 99 -36.41 -12.62 22.61
CA SER A 99 -35.75 -13.69 21.86
C SER A 99 -36.81 -14.57 21.21
N ARG A 100 -36.66 -14.78 19.90
CA ARG A 100 -37.32 -15.84 19.14
C ARG A 100 -36.34 -16.95 18.76
N ILE A 101 -35.10 -16.86 19.25
CA ILE A 101 -34.03 -17.82 19.01
C ILE A 101 -33.93 -18.76 20.22
N ASP A 102 -33.87 -20.06 19.95
CA ASP A 102 -33.54 -21.06 20.95
C ASP A 102 -32.03 -21.00 21.25
N PHE A 103 -31.68 -20.73 22.51
CA PHE A 103 -30.28 -20.60 22.94
C PHE A 103 -29.65 -21.94 23.30
N GLY A 104 -30.43 -23.00 23.52
CA GLY A 104 -29.95 -24.23 24.13
C GLY A 104 -29.17 -23.93 25.42
N GLU A 105 -27.95 -24.47 25.53
CA GLU A 105 -27.04 -24.23 26.66
C GLU A 105 -26.14 -22.98 26.50
N SER A 106 -26.29 -22.20 25.42
CA SER A 106 -25.40 -21.08 25.10
C SER A 106 -25.81 -19.76 25.79
N ASP A 107 -24.83 -18.91 26.12
CA ASP A 107 -25.09 -17.52 26.55
C ASP A 107 -25.61 -16.68 25.36
N TRP A 108 -26.50 -15.74 25.63
CA TRP A 108 -27.05 -14.82 24.62
C TRP A 108 -25.95 -14.01 23.91
N ARG A 109 -24.82 -13.76 24.58
CA ARG A 109 -23.66 -13.07 23.99
C ARG A 109 -23.01 -13.90 22.89
N ASP A 110 -22.92 -15.22 23.08
CA ASP A 110 -22.40 -16.13 22.06
C ASP A 110 -23.37 -16.29 20.90
N VAL A 111 -24.67 -16.29 21.19
CA VAL A 111 -25.73 -16.25 20.17
C VAL A 111 -25.65 -14.96 19.37
N GLU A 112 -25.53 -13.79 20.01
CA GLU A 112 -25.35 -12.49 19.33
C GLU A 112 -24.09 -12.47 18.46
N LYS A 113 -22.97 -13.00 18.96
CA LYS A 113 -21.71 -13.06 18.21
C LYS A 113 -21.85 -13.92 16.96
N ARG A 114 -22.49 -15.09 17.06
CA ARG A 114 -22.77 -15.95 15.91
C ARG A 114 -23.79 -15.32 14.96
N LEU A 115 -24.83 -14.66 15.46
CA LEU A 115 -25.88 -14.04 14.65
C LEU A 115 -25.32 -12.83 13.88
N ARG A 116 -24.44 -12.05 14.52
CA ARG A 116 -23.63 -11.01 13.87
C ARG A 116 -22.79 -11.58 12.74
N LYS A 117 -22.21 -12.77 12.91
CA LYS A 117 -21.43 -13.43 11.84
C LYS A 117 -22.31 -13.82 10.66
N LEU A 118 -23.52 -14.33 10.91
CA LEU A 118 -24.50 -14.61 9.85
C LEU A 118 -24.89 -13.32 9.10
N TYR A 119 -25.22 -12.27 9.86
CA TYR A 119 -25.52 -10.94 9.33
C TYR A 119 -24.39 -10.37 8.45
N SER A 120 -23.16 -10.32 8.97
CA SER A 120 -22.02 -9.77 8.24
C SER A 120 -21.75 -10.56 6.95
N ARG A 121 -21.72 -11.89 7.04
CA ARG A 121 -21.48 -12.76 5.89
C ARG A 121 -22.56 -12.62 4.82
N ASN A 122 -23.83 -12.50 5.22
CA ASN A 122 -24.91 -12.27 4.27
C ASN A 122 -24.74 -10.93 3.55
N ARG A 123 -24.40 -9.88 4.29
CA ARG A 123 -24.19 -8.54 3.71
C ARG A 123 -22.99 -8.50 2.76
N GLU A 124 -21.90 -9.20 3.07
CA GLU A 124 -20.76 -9.37 2.17
C GLU A 124 -21.19 -10.07 0.87
N PHE A 125 -21.91 -11.19 0.96
CA PHE A 125 -22.40 -11.92 -0.21
C PHE A 125 -23.33 -11.08 -1.10
N VAL A 126 -24.29 -10.37 -0.49
CA VAL A 126 -25.18 -9.47 -1.23
C VAL A 126 -24.41 -8.31 -1.87
N LYS A 127 -23.40 -7.78 -1.18
CA LYS A 127 -22.59 -6.68 -1.71
C LYS A 127 -21.74 -7.13 -2.89
N ASP A 128 -21.06 -8.27 -2.77
CA ASP A 128 -20.02 -8.69 -3.71
C ASP A 128 -20.62 -9.49 -4.88
N TYR A 129 -21.62 -10.33 -4.64
CA TYR A 129 -22.22 -11.25 -5.63
C TYR A 129 -23.70 -10.95 -5.95
N GLY A 130 -24.35 -10.04 -5.22
CA GLY A 130 -25.75 -9.67 -5.47
C GLY A 130 -26.78 -10.69 -5.04
N VAL A 131 -26.37 -11.78 -4.37
CA VAL A 131 -27.24 -12.87 -3.92
C VAL A 131 -27.27 -12.98 -2.39
N SER A 132 -28.45 -13.18 -1.82
CA SER A 132 -28.60 -13.46 -0.39
C SER A 132 -28.27 -14.92 -0.09
N ILE A 133 -27.60 -15.13 1.04
CA ILE A 133 -27.38 -16.44 1.62
C ILE A 133 -28.21 -16.65 2.89
N CYS A 134 -29.03 -15.71 3.31
CA CYS A 134 -29.83 -15.80 4.53
C CYS A 134 -31.23 -16.31 4.21
N TYR A 135 -31.59 -17.46 4.78
CA TYR A 135 -32.87 -18.12 4.54
C TYR A 135 -33.56 -18.48 5.86
N ILE A 136 -34.89 -18.36 5.89
CA ILE A 136 -35.72 -19.10 6.83
C ILE A 136 -35.94 -20.49 6.26
N VAL A 137 -35.71 -21.50 7.09
CA VAL A 137 -35.97 -22.90 6.81
C VAL A 137 -37.17 -23.34 7.63
N TYR A 138 -38.11 -24.01 7.00
CA TYR A 138 -39.18 -24.70 7.69
C TYR A 138 -39.23 -26.17 7.30
N SER A 139 -39.22 -27.02 8.33
CA SER A 139 -39.18 -28.47 8.22
C SER A 139 -37.91 -29.03 7.58
N PHE A 140 -37.50 -30.21 8.05
CA PHE A 140 -36.35 -30.92 7.53
C PHE A 140 -36.72 -32.33 7.14
N LEU A 141 -36.20 -32.78 6.00
CA LEU A 141 -36.21 -34.20 5.63
C LEU A 141 -35.01 -34.88 6.28
N ILE A 142 -35.26 -35.95 7.03
CA ILE A 142 -34.25 -36.86 7.56
C ILE A 142 -34.21 -38.10 6.68
N TRP A 143 -33.14 -38.23 5.90
CA TRP A 143 -32.99 -39.27 4.90
C TRP A 143 -31.57 -39.84 4.91
N GLN A 144 -31.36 -40.96 4.24
CA GLN A 144 -30.07 -41.65 4.18
C GLN A 144 -29.43 -41.47 2.79
N GLU A 145 -28.14 -41.15 2.72
CA GLU A 145 -27.48 -40.87 1.42
C GLU A 145 -27.24 -42.14 0.56
N SER A 146 -27.07 -43.31 1.19
CA SER A 146 -26.77 -44.57 0.49
C SER A 146 -27.44 -45.78 1.14
N PRO A 147 -28.59 -46.26 0.63
CA PRO A 147 -29.26 -47.45 1.14
C PRO A 147 -28.59 -48.76 0.69
N ILE A 148 -27.82 -48.73 -0.41
CA ILE A 148 -27.31 -49.95 -1.09
C ILE A 148 -26.08 -50.55 -0.38
N SER A 149 -25.28 -49.73 0.30
CA SER A 149 -24.03 -50.16 0.97
C SER A 149 -24.18 -50.50 2.45
N GLY A 150 -25.33 -50.19 3.09
CA GLY A 150 -25.56 -50.42 4.52
C GLY A 150 -24.72 -49.58 5.49
N GLU A 151 -23.76 -48.78 4.99
CA GLU A 151 -22.86 -47.91 5.74
C GLU A 151 -23.07 -46.41 5.40
N GLY A 152 -24.33 -45.98 5.27
CA GLY A 152 -24.67 -44.59 4.96
C GLY A 152 -24.94 -43.74 6.20
N PHE A 153 -24.44 -42.51 6.24
CA PHE A 153 -24.79 -41.51 7.27
C PHE A 153 -26.19 -40.93 7.01
N TRP A 154 -26.89 -40.56 8.08
CA TRP A 154 -28.15 -39.84 8.03
C TRP A 154 -27.92 -38.36 7.79
N VAL A 155 -28.75 -37.79 6.93
CA VAL A 155 -28.69 -36.40 6.51
C VAL A 155 -29.98 -35.70 6.92
N LYS A 156 -29.83 -34.52 7.51
CA LYS A 156 -30.90 -33.58 7.79
C LYS A 156 -30.82 -32.48 6.77
N SER A 157 -31.82 -32.40 5.89
CA SER A 157 -31.89 -31.45 4.78
C SER A 157 -33.06 -30.48 4.95
N PRO A 158 -32.86 -29.17 4.77
CA PRO A 158 -33.93 -28.17 4.70
C PRO A 158 -34.95 -28.61 3.64
N LEU A 159 -36.22 -28.69 3.99
CA LEU A 159 -37.26 -29.08 3.04
C LEU A 159 -37.89 -27.86 2.38
N LEU A 160 -38.37 -26.91 3.18
CA LEU A 160 -38.91 -25.65 2.71
C LEU A 160 -37.99 -24.50 3.10
N VAL A 161 -37.77 -23.58 2.17
CA VAL A 161 -36.88 -22.43 2.35
C VAL A 161 -37.53 -21.16 1.82
N ALA A 162 -37.34 -20.06 2.52
CA ALA A 162 -37.74 -18.71 2.10
C ALA A 162 -36.55 -17.76 2.27
N GLU A 163 -36.31 -16.91 1.26
CA GLU A 163 -35.24 -15.91 1.36
C GLU A 163 -35.61 -14.87 2.43
N ALA A 164 -34.62 -14.50 3.24
CA ALA A 164 -34.85 -13.65 4.40
C ALA A 164 -33.82 -12.53 4.50
N ASN A 165 -34.30 -11.32 4.78
CA ASN A 165 -33.46 -10.17 5.05
C ASN A 165 -33.25 -10.03 6.56
N LEU A 166 -32.01 -10.18 7.01
CA LEU A 166 -31.60 -10.01 8.40
C LEU A 166 -31.07 -8.59 8.62
N GLU A 167 -31.84 -7.74 9.29
CA GLU A 167 -31.45 -6.39 9.67
C GLU A 167 -30.86 -6.34 11.08
N LYS A 168 -29.83 -5.50 11.27
CA LYS A 168 -29.30 -5.14 12.59
C LYS A 168 -29.48 -3.65 12.86
N LYS A 169 -30.21 -3.30 13.92
CA LYS A 169 -30.42 -1.92 14.39
C LYS A 169 -29.75 -1.71 15.74
N ILE A 170 -29.04 -0.58 15.89
CA ILE A 170 -28.36 -0.21 17.14
C ILE A 170 -28.93 1.11 17.63
N ASP A 171 -29.63 1.08 18.77
CA ASP A 171 -30.06 2.28 19.48
C ASP A 171 -29.00 2.65 20.52
N ARG A 172 -28.15 3.63 20.17
CA ARG A 172 -27.09 4.14 21.05
C ARG A 172 -27.61 4.85 22.29
N ARG A 173 -28.81 5.44 22.25
CA ARG A 173 -29.39 6.18 23.40
C ARG A 173 -29.87 5.23 24.49
N ARG A 174 -30.41 4.07 24.09
CA ARG A 174 -30.90 3.04 25.02
C ARG A 174 -29.89 1.89 25.23
N GLY A 175 -28.77 1.90 24.51
CA GLY A 175 -27.79 0.81 24.52
C GLY A 175 -28.40 -0.51 24.05
N GLN A 176 -29.24 -0.48 23.01
CA GLN A 176 -29.94 -1.67 22.53
C GLN A 176 -29.43 -2.11 21.17
N VAL A 177 -29.34 -3.42 20.99
CA VAL A 177 -29.08 -4.06 19.70
C VAL A 177 -30.30 -4.93 19.37
N VAL A 178 -30.86 -4.71 18.18
CA VAL A 178 -32.03 -5.43 17.68
C VAL A 178 -31.68 -6.11 16.38
N TYR A 179 -31.87 -7.42 16.32
CA TYR A 179 -31.85 -8.20 15.09
C TYR A 179 -33.28 -8.48 14.68
N ARG A 180 -33.60 -8.14 13.44
CA ARG A 180 -34.93 -8.27 12.85
C ARG A 180 -34.83 -9.04 11.55
N VAL A 181 -35.78 -9.91 11.29
CA VAL A 181 -35.85 -10.65 10.04
C VAL A 181 -37.16 -10.35 9.31
N SER A 182 -37.08 -10.20 7.99
CA SER A 182 -38.24 -10.18 7.09
C SER A 182 -38.13 -11.28 6.04
N LEU A 183 -39.29 -11.78 5.58
CA LEU A 183 -39.35 -12.65 4.40
C LEU A 183 -39.32 -11.79 3.14
N GLU A 184 -38.37 -12.07 2.24
CA GLU A 184 -38.24 -11.43 0.93
C GLU A 184 -38.92 -12.24 -0.18
N SER A 185 -39.10 -13.55 0.06
CA SER A 185 -39.86 -14.46 -0.81
C SER A 185 -40.83 -15.31 0.01
N PRO A 186 -41.91 -15.85 -0.61
CA PRO A 186 -42.67 -16.95 -0.03
C PRO A 186 -41.79 -18.20 0.20
N PHE A 187 -42.33 -19.19 0.92
CA PHE A 187 -41.66 -20.47 1.07
C PHE A 187 -41.71 -21.27 -0.24
N ARG A 188 -40.63 -21.96 -0.55
CA ARG A 188 -40.56 -22.89 -1.68
C ARG A 188 -39.85 -24.16 -1.28
N ILE A 189 -39.99 -25.21 -2.08
CA ILE A 189 -39.23 -26.44 -1.90
C ILE A 189 -37.75 -26.14 -2.15
N ASN A 190 -36.89 -26.70 -1.29
CA ASN A 190 -35.45 -26.68 -1.49
C ASN A 190 -35.08 -27.41 -2.79
N GLU A 191 -34.72 -26.65 -3.82
CA GLU A 191 -34.41 -27.23 -5.12
C GLU A 191 -33.13 -28.08 -5.15
N SER A 192 -32.15 -27.79 -4.28
CA SER A 192 -30.96 -28.64 -4.18
C SER A 192 -31.33 -30.03 -3.69
N LEU A 193 -32.25 -30.10 -2.71
CA LEU A 193 -32.80 -31.35 -2.20
C LEU A 193 -33.67 -32.05 -3.25
N ALA A 194 -34.54 -31.31 -3.95
CA ALA A 194 -35.36 -31.89 -5.01
C ALA A 194 -34.51 -32.52 -6.13
N GLU A 195 -33.42 -31.88 -6.55
CA GLU A 195 -32.55 -32.43 -7.60
C GLU A 195 -31.75 -33.66 -7.14
N ILE A 196 -31.24 -33.70 -5.91
CA ILE A 196 -30.53 -34.90 -5.43
C ILE A 196 -31.47 -36.10 -5.29
N LEU A 197 -32.69 -35.89 -4.78
CA LEU A 197 -33.68 -36.95 -4.65
C LEU A 197 -34.18 -37.44 -6.01
N ARG A 198 -34.38 -36.52 -6.98
CA ARG A 198 -34.75 -36.88 -8.35
C ARG A 198 -33.67 -37.71 -9.04
N LEU A 199 -32.40 -37.42 -8.80
CA LEU A 199 -31.29 -38.13 -9.44
C LEU A 199 -30.93 -39.46 -8.76
N GLN A 200 -31.07 -39.54 -7.43
CA GLN A 200 -30.69 -40.73 -6.66
C GLN A 200 -31.85 -41.71 -6.44
N TYR A 201 -33.07 -41.20 -6.29
CA TYR A 201 -34.27 -41.97 -5.90
C TYR A 201 -35.40 -41.90 -6.93
N GLU A 202 -35.18 -41.22 -8.06
CA GLU A 202 -36.23 -40.95 -9.07
C GLU A 202 -37.47 -40.25 -8.48
N LEU A 203 -37.29 -39.57 -7.34
CA LEU A 203 -38.36 -38.88 -6.61
C LEU A 203 -38.32 -37.38 -6.93
N ASP A 204 -39.30 -36.88 -7.70
CA ASP A 204 -39.45 -35.45 -7.91
C ASP A 204 -40.43 -34.85 -6.91
N LEU A 205 -39.91 -34.11 -5.93
CA LEU A 205 -40.71 -33.45 -4.89
C LEU A 205 -41.71 -32.42 -5.46
N ARG A 206 -41.57 -32.03 -6.73
CA ARG A 206 -42.44 -31.04 -7.39
C ARG A 206 -43.58 -31.68 -8.17
N GLU A 207 -43.58 -33.00 -8.32
CA GLU A 207 -44.60 -33.71 -9.10
C GLU A 207 -46.00 -33.50 -8.49
N GLY A 208 -46.96 -33.07 -9.33
CA GLY A 208 -48.33 -32.77 -8.89
C GLY A 208 -48.50 -31.47 -8.10
N LEU A 209 -47.48 -30.62 -8.02
CA LEU A 209 -47.53 -29.30 -7.36
C LEU A 209 -47.35 -28.12 -8.35
N VAL A 210 -46.81 -28.37 -9.54
CA VAL A 210 -46.47 -27.35 -10.54
C VAL A 210 -47.55 -27.30 -11.63
N GLU A 211 -48.07 -26.11 -11.96
CA GLU A 211 -48.89 -25.91 -13.16
C GLU A 211 -48.02 -25.85 -14.44
N ASP A 212 -48.55 -26.27 -15.58
CA ASP A 212 -47.81 -26.33 -16.86
C ASP A 212 -47.18 -24.96 -17.21
N GLY A 213 -45.86 -24.84 -17.02
CA GLY A 213 -45.06 -23.67 -17.39
C GLY A 213 -44.34 -22.96 -16.23
N GLU A 214 -44.64 -23.30 -14.97
CA GLU A 214 -43.95 -22.72 -13.80
C GLU A 214 -42.69 -23.52 -13.40
N THR A 215 -41.65 -22.85 -12.92
CA THR A 215 -40.38 -23.47 -12.51
C THR A 215 -40.27 -23.72 -11.00
N ALA A 216 -41.06 -23.01 -10.18
CA ALA A 216 -41.06 -23.14 -8.73
C ALA A 216 -42.47 -22.91 -8.17
N VAL A 217 -42.83 -23.70 -7.15
CA VAL A 217 -44.09 -23.56 -6.41
C VAL A 217 -43.82 -22.76 -5.14
N GLU A 218 -44.57 -21.68 -4.97
CA GLU A 218 -44.48 -20.78 -3.82
C GLU A 218 -45.66 -21.02 -2.88
N PHE A 219 -45.40 -20.98 -1.58
CA PHE A 219 -46.38 -21.18 -0.51
C PHE A 219 -46.42 -19.93 0.36
N GLU A 220 -47.56 -19.27 0.40
CA GLU A 220 -47.71 -17.98 1.10
C GLU A 220 -48.31 -18.12 2.50
N ASN A 221 -49.07 -19.18 2.75
CA ASN A 221 -49.76 -19.41 4.02
C ASN A 221 -49.44 -20.79 4.62
N LEU A 222 -49.78 -20.95 5.89
CA LEU A 222 -49.48 -22.16 6.64
C LEU A 222 -50.29 -23.37 6.13
N ASP A 223 -51.52 -23.18 5.67
CA ASP A 223 -52.38 -24.27 5.21
C ASP A 223 -51.80 -24.94 3.94
N GLU A 224 -51.29 -24.16 3.00
CA GLU A 224 -50.57 -24.64 1.81
C GLU A 224 -49.33 -25.43 2.19
N ILE A 225 -48.52 -24.88 3.09
CA ILE A 225 -47.31 -25.50 3.61
C ILE A 225 -47.64 -26.86 4.26
N GLU A 226 -48.64 -26.89 5.15
CA GLU A 226 -49.05 -28.09 5.88
C GLU A 226 -49.62 -29.18 4.97
N ASN A 227 -50.41 -28.79 3.96
CA ASN A 227 -50.89 -29.72 2.94
C ASN A 227 -49.75 -30.39 2.17
N VAL A 228 -48.71 -29.62 1.82
CA VAL A 228 -47.54 -30.15 1.09
C VAL A 228 -46.68 -31.03 2.00
N LEU A 229 -46.44 -30.62 3.25
CA LEU A 229 -45.72 -31.43 4.23
C LEU A 229 -46.42 -32.77 4.48
N SER A 230 -47.75 -32.78 4.59
CA SER A 230 -48.53 -34.02 4.79
C SER A 230 -48.37 -35.01 3.62
N LYS A 231 -48.31 -34.50 2.39
CA LYS A 231 -48.01 -35.33 1.20
C LYS A 231 -46.61 -35.91 1.26
N PHE A 232 -45.62 -35.11 1.66
CA PHE A 232 -44.24 -35.58 1.79
C PHE A 232 -44.05 -36.56 2.95
N GLU A 233 -44.75 -36.40 4.06
CA GLU A 233 -44.69 -37.33 5.19
C GLU A 233 -45.12 -38.74 4.76
N ALA A 234 -46.17 -38.86 3.93
CA ALA A 234 -46.61 -40.14 3.40
C ALA A 234 -45.52 -40.82 2.55
N VAL A 235 -44.90 -40.08 1.64
CA VAL A 235 -43.81 -40.59 0.77
C VAL A 235 -42.54 -40.91 1.58
N ALA A 236 -42.20 -40.07 2.55
CA ALA A 236 -41.03 -40.26 3.41
C ALA A 236 -41.17 -41.53 4.26
N LEU A 237 -42.37 -41.78 4.80
CA LEU A 237 -42.64 -42.96 5.62
C LEU A 237 -42.41 -44.26 4.85
N ASP A 238 -42.85 -44.32 3.59
CA ASP A 238 -42.64 -45.48 2.70
C ASP A 238 -41.15 -45.77 2.45
N MET A 239 -40.30 -44.75 2.52
CA MET A 239 -38.84 -44.84 2.36
C MET A 239 -38.08 -45.04 3.69
N GLY A 240 -38.77 -45.10 4.82
CA GLY A 240 -38.15 -45.15 6.15
C GLY A 240 -37.49 -43.82 6.57
N TRP A 241 -37.88 -42.72 5.92
CA TRP A 241 -37.47 -41.36 6.23
C TRP A 241 -38.49 -40.70 7.16
N ARG A 242 -38.14 -39.53 7.69
CA ARG A 242 -39.08 -38.74 8.50
C ARG A 242 -38.91 -37.26 8.24
N ILE A 243 -39.95 -36.51 8.57
CA ILE A 243 -39.93 -35.04 8.54
C ILE A 243 -39.88 -34.51 9.97
N GLU A 244 -38.97 -33.58 10.23
CA GLU A 244 -38.87 -32.86 11.49
C GLU A 244 -39.31 -31.42 11.30
N ARG A 245 -40.41 -31.03 11.95
CA ARG A 245 -41.01 -29.70 11.85
C ARG A 245 -40.28 -28.72 12.76
N GLU A 246 -39.20 -28.15 12.25
CA GLU A 246 -38.42 -27.12 12.94
C GLU A 246 -38.30 -25.87 12.08
N VAL A 247 -38.22 -24.72 12.74
CA VAL A 247 -38.00 -23.43 12.09
C VAL A 247 -36.57 -22.99 12.37
N TRP A 248 -35.83 -22.60 11.34
CA TRP A 248 -34.46 -22.13 11.49
C TRP A 248 -34.21 -20.89 10.65
N ILE A 249 -33.28 -20.04 11.07
CA ILE A 249 -32.62 -19.06 10.18
C ILE A 249 -31.20 -19.53 9.92
N ALA A 250 -30.77 -19.58 8.66
CA ALA A 250 -29.48 -20.15 8.31
C ALA A 250 -28.84 -19.54 7.05
N GLY A 251 -27.51 -19.68 6.99
CA GLY A 251 -26.71 -19.36 5.81
C GLY A 251 -26.74 -20.51 4.77
N LEU A 252 -27.50 -20.40 3.69
CA LEU A 252 -27.60 -21.38 2.60
C LEU A 252 -27.25 -20.74 1.26
N HIS A 253 -26.68 -21.52 0.32
CA HIS A 253 -26.29 -21.01 -1.00
C HIS A 253 -26.92 -21.87 -2.08
N PHE A 254 -27.69 -21.24 -2.99
CA PHE A 254 -28.46 -21.91 -4.05
C PHE A 254 -28.00 -21.54 -5.47
N GLY A 255 -26.94 -20.73 -5.63
CA GLY A 255 -26.57 -20.13 -6.93
C GLY A 255 -26.32 -21.14 -8.06
N THR A 256 -25.82 -22.34 -7.74
CA THR A 256 -25.54 -23.39 -8.74
C THR A 256 -26.79 -24.02 -9.33
N VAL A 257 -27.90 -24.09 -8.57
CA VAL A 257 -29.12 -24.78 -9.03
C VAL A 257 -29.85 -23.97 -10.10
N GLY A 258 -29.91 -22.64 -9.94
CA GLY A 258 -30.49 -21.75 -10.96
C GLY A 258 -29.72 -21.84 -12.29
N ILE A 259 -28.38 -21.76 -12.23
CA ILE A 259 -27.52 -21.92 -13.41
C ILE A 259 -27.72 -23.29 -14.06
N TYR A 260 -27.88 -24.35 -13.25
CA TYR A 260 -28.16 -25.68 -13.77
C TYR A 260 -29.50 -25.74 -14.54
N HIS A 261 -30.58 -25.13 -14.04
CA HIS A 261 -31.87 -25.12 -14.73
C HIS A 261 -31.79 -24.37 -16.05
N ASP A 262 -31.15 -23.20 -16.06
CA ASP A 262 -30.92 -22.43 -17.28
C ASP A 262 -30.13 -23.23 -18.31
N ALA A 263 -29.01 -23.84 -17.89
CA ALA A 263 -28.18 -24.67 -18.75
C ALA A 263 -28.93 -25.92 -19.26
N LYS A 264 -29.76 -26.55 -18.41
CA LYS A 264 -30.62 -27.68 -18.78
C LYS A 264 -31.67 -27.28 -19.81
N ASN A 265 -32.28 -26.09 -19.66
CA ASN A 265 -33.26 -25.57 -20.62
C ASN A 265 -32.58 -25.24 -21.97
N LEU A 266 -31.40 -24.62 -21.94
CA LEU A 266 -30.61 -24.37 -23.14
C LEU A 266 -30.19 -25.68 -23.83
N LEU A 267 -29.84 -26.70 -23.07
CA LEU A 267 -29.54 -28.04 -23.58
C LEU A 267 -30.76 -28.68 -24.26
N LYS A 268 -31.94 -28.66 -23.59
CA LYS A 268 -33.20 -29.18 -24.15
C LYS A 268 -33.61 -28.48 -25.44
N SER A 269 -33.41 -27.16 -25.51
CA SER A 269 -33.71 -26.36 -26.71
C SER A 269 -32.75 -26.60 -27.88
N GLY A 270 -31.64 -27.32 -27.66
CA GLY A 270 -30.59 -27.55 -28.66
C GLY A 270 -29.67 -26.35 -28.90
N LYS A 271 -29.88 -25.20 -28.25
CA LYS A 271 -29.09 -23.98 -28.43
C LYS A 271 -27.60 -24.17 -28.08
N LEU A 272 -27.28 -24.95 -27.04
CA LEU A 272 -25.89 -25.21 -26.66
C LEU A 272 -25.15 -25.95 -27.78
N SER A 273 -25.79 -26.96 -28.37
CA SER A 273 -25.21 -27.77 -29.45
C SER A 273 -25.07 -27.01 -30.77
N GLN A 274 -25.72 -25.85 -30.93
CA GLN A 274 -25.57 -24.99 -32.12
C GLN A 274 -24.31 -24.12 -32.08
N SER A 275 -23.72 -23.90 -30.90
CA SER A 275 -22.53 -23.04 -30.78
C SER A 275 -21.25 -23.77 -31.22
N PRO A 276 -20.51 -23.26 -32.22
CA PRO A 276 -19.26 -23.88 -32.66
C PRO A 276 -18.19 -23.95 -31.56
N ILE A 277 -18.17 -22.96 -30.66
CA ILE A 277 -17.24 -22.92 -29.52
C ILE A 277 -17.56 -24.05 -28.52
N ILE A 278 -18.84 -24.21 -28.20
CA ILE A 278 -19.27 -25.24 -27.25
C ILE A 278 -18.99 -26.64 -27.81
N ARG A 279 -19.22 -26.86 -29.11
CA ARG A 279 -18.86 -28.12 -29.79
C ARG A 279 -17.35 -28.39 -29.78
N ALA A 280 -16.54 -27.36 -29.99
CA ALA A 280 -15.08 -27.46 -29.88
C ALA A 280 -14.62 -27.78 -28.45
N LEU A 281 -15.20 -27.16 -27.44
CA LEU A 281 -14.95 -27.49 -26.03
C LEU A 281 -15.34 -28.93 -25.68
N CYS A 282 -16.37 -29.48 -26.33
CA CYS A 282 -16.71 -30.90 -26.22
C CYS A 282 -15.71 -31.82 -26.97
N GLY A 283 -14.82 -31.28 -27.79
CA GLY A 283 -13.79 -32.03 -28.53
C GLY A 283 -14.21 -32.49 -29.91
N GLU A 284 -15.30 -31.97 -30.47
CA GLU A 284 -15.78 -32.36 -31.81
C GLU A 284 -14.96 -31.74 -32.96
N ALA A 285 -14.34 -30.58 -32.73
CA ALA A 285 -13.47 -29.93 -33.69
C ALA A 285 -12.32 -29.23 -32.95
N GLN A 286 -11.06 -29.53 -33.33
CA GLN A 286 -9.89 -28.81 -32.82
C GLN A 286 -9.83 -27.37 -33.34
N GLU A 287 -10.31 -27.14 -34.56
CA GLU A 287 -10.40 -25.82 -35.19
C GLU A 287 -11.87 -25.54 -35.55
N PRO A 288 -12.66 -24.96 -34.63
CA PRO A 288 -14.02 -24.53 -34.96
C PRO A 288 -13.96 -23.45 -36.05
N PRO A 289 -14.95 -23.38 -36.97
CA PRO A 289 -15.01 -22.38 -38.03
C PRO A 289 -15.40 -21.01 -37.45
N LEU A 290 -14.50 -20.42 -36.69
CA LEU A 290 -14.64 -19.10 -36.08
C LEU A 290 -13.86 -18.08 -36.92
N PRO A 291 -14.29 -16.80 -36.91
CA PRO A 291 -13.51 -15.73 -37.53
C PRO A 291 -12.14 -15.59 -36.85
N HIS A 292 -11.11 -16.06 -37.55
CA HIS A 292 -9.70 -15.87 -37.20
C HIS A 292 -9.04 -15.02 -38.30
N PRO A 293 -9.31 -13.70 -38.33
CA PRO A 293 -8.66 -12.82 -39.29
C PRO A 293 -7.14 -12.84 -39.06
N GLU A 294 -6.37 -12.59 -40.13
CA GLU A 294 -4.93 -12.38 -39.99
C GLU A 294 -4.63 -11.24 -39.00
N PRO A 295 -3.46 -11.26 -38.34
CA PRO A 295 -3.09 -10.19 -37.43
C PRO A 295 -3.19 -8.81 -38.10
N PRO A 296 -3.70 -7.80 -37.36
CA PRO A 296 -3.83 -6.46 -37.90
C PRO A 296 -2.47 -5.92 -38.37
N LYS A 297 -2.47 -5.22 -39.51
CA LYS A 297 -1.30 -4.44 -39.90
C LYS A 297 -1.14 -3.28 -38.93
N GLU A 298 0.10 -2.82 -38.72
CA GLU A 298 0.42 -1.71 -37.81
C GLU A 298 -0.45 -0.47 -38.06
N ARG A 299 -0.58 -0.08 -39.35
CA ARG A 299 -1.46 1.02 -39.76
C ARG A 299 -2.95 0.81 -39.42
N GLU A 300 -3.43 -0.42 -39.36
CA GLU A 300 -4.82 -0.70 -38.96
C GLU A 300 -5.02 -0.56 -37.45
N ILE A 301 -3.97 -0.76 -36.66
CA ILE A 301 -3.97 -0.52 -35.22
C ILE A 301 -3.92 0.98 -34.94
N ASP A 302 -3.02 1.71 -35.61
CA ASP A 302 -2.82 3.16 -35.40
C ASP A 302 -4.07 4.00 -35.72
N LEU A 303 -4.95 3.48 -36.57
CA LEU A 303 -6.20 4.15 -36.98
C LEU A 303 -7.40 3.81 -36.08
N LEU A 304 -7.24 2.96 -35.06
CA LEU A 304 -8.33 2.61 -34.14
C LEU A 304 -8.59 3.75 -33.15
N GLU A 305 -9.72 4.42 -33.33
CA GLU A 305 -10.20 5.40 -32.35
C GLU A 305 -10.64 4.77 -31.01
N THR A 306 -9.92 5.02 -29.93
CA THR A 306 -10.30 4.55 -28.58
C THR A 306 -10.61 5.72 -27.66
N PRO A 307 -11.80 5.77 -27.01
CA PRO A 307 -12.19 6.88 -26.13
C PRO A 307 -11.33 6.99 -24.86
N LEU A 308 -10.71 5.90 -24.43
CA LEU A 308 -9.67 5.85 -23.39
C LEU A 308 -8.34 5.43 -24.02
N PRO A 309 -7.19 5.77 -23.41
CA PRO A 309 -5.88 5.29 -23.85
C PRO A 309 -5.87 3.77 -24.02
N ALA A 310 -5.15 3.24 -25.01
CA ALA A 310 -5.04 1.81 -25.24
C ALA A 310 -3.72 1.49 -25.92
N ASP A 311 -2.90 0.65 -25.28
CA ASP A 311 -1.67 0.15 -25.91
C ASP A 311 -1.96 -0.71 -27.15
N LYS A 312 -0.90 -1.02 -27.91
CA LYS A 312 -1.00 -1.80 -29.15
C LYS A 312 -1.72 -3.14 -28.95
N SER A 313 -1.44 -3.86 -27.87
CA SER A 313 -2.07 -5.16 -27.58
C SER A 313 -3.56 -5.03 -27.24
N GLN A 314 -3.94 -3.95 -26.53
CA GLN A 314 -5.34 -3.65 -26.27
C GLN A 314 -6.07 -3.27 -27.57
N CYS A 315 -5.43 -2.49 -28.43
CA CYS A 315 -5.97 -2.15 -29.76
C CYS A 315 -6.11 -3.38 -30.66
N GLU A 316 -5.22 -4.36 -30.59
CA GLU A 316 -5.39 -5.65 -31.26
C GLU A 316 -6.65 -6.38 -30.76
N VAL A 317 -6.87 -6.43 -29.45
CA VAL A 317 -8.09 -7.01 -28.86
C VAL A 317 -9.34 -6.31 -29.41
N LEU A 318 -9.34 -4.97 -29.45
CA LEU A 318 -10.42 -4.16 -30.04
C LEU A 318 -10.66 -4.52 -31.51
N TRP A 319 -9.58 -4.63 -32.29
CA TRP A 319 -9.62 -4.92 -33.72
C TRP A 319 -10.24 -6.29 -34.03
N TYR A 320 -9.82 -7.32 -33.28
CA TYR A 320 -10.34 -8.68 -33.41
C TYR A 320 -11.81 -8.76 -33.00
N ALA A 321 -12.17 -8.15 -31.86
CA ALA A 321 -13.54 -8.17 -31.36
C ALA A 321 -14.52 -7.47 -32.33
N GLU A 322 -14.11 -6.38 -32.97
CA GLU A 322 -14.93 -5.70 -33.98
C GLU A 322 -15.19 -6.55 -35.22
N ARG A 323 -14.26 -7.43 -35.59
CA ARG A 323 -14.39 -8.38 -36.71
C ARG A 323 -15.12 -9.67 -36.33
N GLY A 324 -15.63 -9.77 -35.11
CA GLY A 324 -16.45 -10.88 -34.65
C GLY A 324 -15.65 -12.08 -34.15
N SER A 325 -14.36 -11.91 -33.85
CA SER A 325 -13.56 -12.94 -33.22
C SER A 325 -13.98 -13.17 -31.77
N ASN A 326 -13.90 -14.43 -31.33
CA ASN A 326 -14.07 -14.81 -29.93
C ASN A 326 -12.68 -14.87 -29.28
N LEU A 327 -12.49 -14.13 -28.20
CA LEU A 327 -11.17 -13.91 -27.62
C LEU A 327 -11.14 -14.34 -26.16
N VAL A 328 -10.02 -14.95 -25.77
CA VAL A 328 -9.65 -15.06 -24.36
C VAL A 328 -8.48 -14.11 -24.14
N VAL A 329 -8.74 -13.05 -23.39
CA VAL A 329 -7.74 -12.00 -23.11
C VAL A 329 -7.25 -12.17 -21.69
N HIS A 330 -5.97 -12.46 -21.56
CA HIS A 330 -5.30 -12.56 -20.27
C HIS A 330 -4.40 -11.36 -20.05
N GLY A 331 -4.25 -10.97 -18.78
CA GLY A 331 -3.09 -10.21 -18.37
C GLY A 331 -2.97 -10.13 -16.85
N PRO A 332 -1.87 -9.61 -16.34
CA PRO A 332 -1.72 -9.26 -14.92
C PRO A 332 -2.73 -8.19 -14.45
N PRO A 333 -3.06 -8.09 -13.14
CA PRO A 333 -3.79 -6.93 -12.62
C PRO A 333 -3.00 -5.64 -12.83
N GLY A 334 -3.71 -4.53 -13.04
CA GLY A 334 -3.13 -3.23 -13.36
C GLY A 334 -2.89 -2.96 -14.86
N THR A 335 -2.91 -3.98 -15.73
CA THR A 335 -2.67 -3.84 -17.19
C THR A 335 -3.89 -3.36 -17.97
N GLY A 336 -4.71 -2.47 -17.41
CA GLY A 336 -5.79 -1.81 -18.15
C GLY A 336 -7.00 -2.67 -18.56
N LYS A 337 -7.26 -3.87 -18.01
CA LYS A 337 -8.40 -4.73 -18.47
C LYS A 337 -9.74 -4.02 -18.52
N SER A 338 -10.10 -3.33 -17.43
CA SER A 338 -11.35 -2.59 -17.35
C SER A 338 -11.39 -1.43 -18.36
N GLN A 339 -10.24 -0.86 -18.70
CA GLN A 339 -10.08 0.16 -19.74
C GLN A 339 -10.30 -0.45 -21.13
N THR A 340 -9.69 -1.61 -21.42
CA THR A 340 -9.92 -2.36 -22.66
C THR A 340 -11.40 -2.75 -22.81
N ILE A 341 -12.06 -3.22 -21.73
CA ILE A 341 -13.49 -3.53 -21.73
C ILE A 341 -14.33 -2.28 -22.00
N ALA A 342 -14.04 -1.15 -21.34
CA ALA A 342 -14.76 0.10 -21.56
C ALA A 342 -14.61 0.59 -23.01
N ASN A 343 -13.40 0.52 -23.57
CA ASN A 343 -13.14 0.83 -24.99
C ASN A 343 -13.93 -0.09 -25.93
N LEU A 344 -13.98 -1.40 -25.64
CA LEU A 344 -14.76 -2.37 -26.41
C LEU A 344 -16.26 -2.02 -26.40
N ILE A 345 -16.82 -1.73 -25.22
CA ILE A 345 -18.23 -1.37 -25.06
C ILE A 345 -18.53 -0.05 -25.79
N ALA A 346 -17.70 0.97 -25.60
CA ALA A 346 -17.90 2.27 -26.23
C ALA A 346 -17.86 2.17 -27.76
N ARG A 347 -16.93 1.40 -28.32
CA ARG A 347 -16.88 1.15 -29.77
C ARG A 347 -18.05 0.32 -30.27
N ALA A 348 -18.50 -0.69 -29.50
CA ALA A 348 -19.70 -1.45 -29.83
C ALA A 348 -20.94 -0.54 -29.87
N ILE A 349 -21.10 0.38 -28.92
CA ILE A 349 -22.16 1.39 -28.90
C ILE A 349 -22.06 2.31 -30.13
N LYS A 350 -20.86 2.84 -30.43
CA LYS A 350 -20.60 3.67 -31.63
C LYS A 350 -21.03 2.96 -32.92
N ASN A 351 -20.81 1.65 -32.99
CA ASN A 351 -21.16 0.81 -34.14
C ASN A 351 -22.60 0.27 -34.10
N GLY A 352 -23.45 0.74 -33.17
CA GLY A 352 -24.86 0.34 -33.06
C GLY A 352 -25.07 -1.12 -32.63
N ARG A 353 -24.09 -1.73 -31.95
CA ARG A 353 -24.17 -3.11 -31.46
C ARG A 353 -24.77 -3.16 -30.05
N ARG A 354 -25.41 -4.28 -29.72
CA ARG A 354 -25.89 -4.60 -28.37
C ARG A 354 -24.79 -5.36 -27.62
N VAL A 355 -24.58 -5.01 -26.35
CA VAL A 355 -23.57 -5.64 -25.50
C VAL A 355 -24.22 -6.13 -24.22
N LEU A 356 -23.91 -7.37 -23.83
CA LEU A 356 -24.17 -7.89 -22.49
C LEU A 356 -22.81 -8.08 -21.82
N PHE A 357 -22.53 -7.29 -20.79
CA PHE A 357 -21.34 -7.43 -19.96
C PHE A 357 -21.71 -8.15 -18.67
N VAL A 358 -21.00 -9.24 -18.37
CA VAL A 358 -21.23 -10.07 -17.17
C VAL A 358 -19.90 -10.22 -16.44
N ALA A 359 -19.92 -10.08 -15.12
CA ALA A 359 -18.79 -10.35 -14.24
C ALA A 359 -19.26 -11.04 -12.96
N GLU A 360 -18.37 -11.77 -12.30
CA GLU A 360 -18.68 -12.51 -11.07
C GLU A 360 -18.92 -11.56 -9.87
N ARG A 361 -18.23 -10.42 -9.84
CA ARG A 361 -18.24 -9.47 -8.72
C ARG A 361 -18.77 -8.10 -9.09
N ARG A 362 -19.44 -7.44 -8.14
CA ARG A 362 -19.95 -6.07 -8.26
C ARG A 362 -18.87 -5.08 -8.66
N GLU A 363 -17.70 -5.17 -8.04
CA GLU A 363 -16.62 -4.21 -8.22
C GLU A 363 -16.16 -4.16 -9.68
N ALA A 364 -16.12 -5.30 -10.37
CA ALA A 364 -15.76 -5.34 -11.78
C ALA A 364 -16.79 -4.63 -12.66
N ILE A 365 -18.08 -4.78 -12.34
CA ILE A 365 -19.18 -4.08 -13.01
C ILE A 365 -19.10 -2.58 -12.73
N ASP A 366 -18.89 -2.20 -11.47
CA ASP A 366 -18.81 -0.81 -11.02
C ASP A 366 -17.64 -0.07 -11.69
N VAL A 367 -16.45 -0.67 -11.73
CA VAL A 367 -15.26 -0.06 -12.35
C VAL A 367 -15.45 0.19 -13.86
N VAL A 368 -16.07 -0.76 -14.58
CA VAL A 368 -16.34 -0.58 -16.02
C VAL A 368 -17.44 0.47 -16.23
N TYR A 369 -18.50 0.42 -15.42
CA TYR A 369 -19.59 1.39 -15.49
C TYR A 369 -19.12 2.83 -15.22
N ASP A 370 -18.25 3.01 -14.22
CA ASP A 370 -17.70 4.32 -13.87
C ASP A 370 -16.84 4.90 -15.00
N ARG A 371 -16.06 4.07 -15.71
CA ARG A 371 -15.33 4.50 -16.91
C ARG A 371 -16.27 4.90 -18.05
N LEU A 372 -17.33 4.14 -18.28
CA LEU A 372 -18.36 4.51 -19.27
C LEU A 372 -19.06 5.82 -18.86
N ARG A 373 -19.23 6.07 -17.55
CA ARG A 373 -19.77 7.32 -17.03
C ARG A 373 -18.83 8.50 -17.27
N GLU A 374 -17.53 8.33 -17.07
CA GLU A 374 -16.52 9.35 -17.39
C GLU A 374 -16.54 9.72 -18.89
N LEU A 375 -16.84 8.76 -19.76
CA LEU A 375 -17.03 8.98 -21.19
C LEU A 375 -18.40 9.58 -21.57
N GLY A 376 -19.30 9.81 -20.60
CA GLY A 376 -20.66 10.28 -20.86
C GLY A 376 -21.60 9.24 -21.51
N LEU A 377 -21.25 7.96 -21.43
CA LEU A 377 -21.98 6.85 -22.07
C LEU A 377 -22.95 6.13 -21.13
N THR A 378 -23.45 6.77 -20.07
CA THR A 378 -24.40 6.14 -19.13
C THR A 378 -25.80 5.96 -19.72
N LEU A 379 -26.27 6.89 -20.54
CA LEU A 379 -27.63 6.87 -21.10
C LEU A 379 -27.96 5.57 -21.88
N PRO A 380 -27.07 5.01 -22.72
CA PRO A 380 -27.32 3.73 -23.39
C PRO A 380 -27.03 2.47 -22.55
N VAL A 381 -26.70 2.60 -21.27
CA VAL A 381 -26.23 1.48 -20.42
C VAL A 381 -27.21 1.21 -19.28
N LEU A 382 -27.73 -0.02 -19.22
CA LEU A 382 -28.54 -0.50 -18.09
C LEU A 382 -27.67 -1.35 -17.16
N LYS A 383 -27.51 -0.88 -15.92
CA LYS A 383 -26.72 -1.57 -14.90
C LYS A 383 -27.64 -2.39 -14.01
N VAL A 384 -27.46 -3.71 -14.01
CA VAL A 384 -28.20 -4.64 -13.16
C VAL A 384 -27.21 -5.42 -12.30
N PHE A 385 -27.48 -5.50 -10.99
CA PHE A 385 -26.61 -6.21 -10.06
C PHE A 385 -27.39 -7.12 -9.10
N THR A 386 -28.39 -6.59 -8.39
CA THR A 386 -29.36 -7.38 -7.63
C THR A 386 -30.76 -7.22 -8.21
N ILE A 387 -31.71 -8.02 -7.73
CA ILE A 387 -33.14 -7.88 -8.02
C ILE A 387 -33.90 -7.38 -6.78
N THR A 388 -33.24 -6.63 -5.90
CA THR A 388 -33.96 -5.92 -4.83
C THR A 388 -34.98 -4.95 -5.43
N LYS A 389 -36.08 -4.71 -4.71
CA LYS A 389 -37.14 -3.79 -5.18
C LYS A 389 -36.58 -2.42 -5.57
N ARG A 390 -35.69 -1.86 -4.74
CA ARG A 390 -35.07 -0.55 -4.97
C ARG A 390 -34.22 -0.52 -6.24
N GLU A 391 -33.37 -1.53 -6.47
CA GLU A 391 -32.54 -1.55 -7.69
C GLU A 391 -33.39 -1.82 -8.93
N ARG A 392 -34.45 -2.64 -8.83
CA ARG A 392 -35.42 -2.82 -9.91
C ARG A 392 -36.09 -1.50 -10.30
N ASP A 393 -36.56 -0.74 -9.32
CA ASP A 393 -37.18 0.57 -9.55
C ASP A 393 -36.19 1.53 -10.21
N GLN A 394 -34.92 1.53 -9.79
CA GLN A 394 -33.85 2.31 -10.42
C GLN A 394 -33.61 1.90 -11.88
N VAL A 395 -33.53 0.60 -12.17
CA VAL A 395 -33.33 0.09 -13.54
C VAL A 395 -34.50 0.48 -14.44
N LEU A 396 -35.72 0.43 -13.93
CA LEU A 396 -36.91 0.87 -14.66
C LEU A 396 -36.89 2.38 -14.92
N GLU A 397 -36.45 3.17 -13.94
CA GLU A 397 -36.29 4.62 -14.09
C GLU A 397 -35.21 4.97 -15.12
N ASP A 398 -34.05 4.29 -15.06
CA ASP A 398 -32.96 4.46 -16.01
C ASP A 398 -33.43 4.12 -17.44
N LEU A 399 -34.12 3.00 -17.61
CA LEU A 399 -34.72 2.60 -18.89
C LEU A 399 -35.71 3.65 -19.42
N LEU A 400 -36.60 4.16 -18.55
CA LEU A 400 -37.56 5.19 -18.93
C LEU A 400 -36.85 6.48 -19.37
N ASN A 401 -35.78 6.87 -18.66
CA ASN A 401 -34.97 8.03 -19.01
C ASN A 401 -34.28 7.86 -20.36
N THR A 402 -33.73 6.67 -20.65
CA THR A 402 -33.16 6.34 -21.96
C THR A 402 -34.19 6.44 -23.08
N LEU A 403 -35.39 5.87 -22.89
CA LEU A 403 -36.45 5.92 -23.90
C LEU A 403 -36.93 7.35 -24.18
N ARG A 404 -37.13 8.16 -23.14
CA ARG A 404 -37.52 9.58 -23.27
C ARG A 404 -36.46 10.41 -23.98
N ALA A 405 -35.18 10.17 -23.68
CA ALA A 405 -34.09 10.87 -24.33
C ALA A 405 -34.05 10.58 -25.84
N VAL A 406 -34.27 9.32 -26.24
CA VAL A 406 -34.39 8.91 -27.65
C VAL A 406 -35.58 9.57 -28.34
N GLU A 407 -36.73 9.68 -27.69
CA GLU A 407 -37.92 10.36 -28.25
C GLU A 407 -37.72 11.87 -28.42
N SER A 408 -36.92 12.49 -27.55
CA SER A 408 -36.68 13.94 -27.54
C SER A 408 -35.58 14.43 -28.50
N GLN A 409 -34.73 13.54 -29.03
CA GLN A 409 -33.59 13.91 -29.86
C GLN A 409 -33.79 13.56 -31.34
N SER A 410 -33.97 14.60 -32.17
CA SER A 410 -33.85 14.55 -33.64
C SER A 410 -32.50 15.13 -34.14
N ARG A 411 -31.39 15.03 -33.38
CA ARG A 411 -30.04 15.40 -33.85
C ARG A 411 -28.93 14.60 -33.17
N PRO A 412 -27.85 14.26 -33.89
CA PRO A 412 -26.72 13.48 -33.36
C PRO A 412 -25.88 14.32 -32.39
N LEU A 413 -25.40 13.67 -31.32
CA LEU A 413 -24.40 14.21 -30.40
C LEU A 413 -23.06 14.39 -31.14
N SER A 414 -22.78 15.60 -31.59
CA SER A 414 -21.47 15.99 -32.14
C SER A 414 -20.64 16.68 -31.05
N GLY A 415 -19.71 15.94 -30.47
CA GLY A 415 -18.71 16.45 -29.53
C GLY A 415 -17.55 15.47 -29.47
N VAL A 416 -16.70 15.47 -30.49
CA VAL A 416 -15.48 14.65 -30.53
C VAL A 416 -14.46 15.31 -29.59
N VAL A 417 -14.13 14.63 -28.50
CA VAL A 417 -12.98 14.94 -27.66
C VAL A 417 -11.73 14.60 -28.48
N SER A 418 -10.88 15.59 -28.74
CA SER A 418 -9.61 15.38 -29.45
C SER A 418 -8.66 14.55 -28.59
N PHE A 419 -8.10 13.50 -29.20
CA PHE A 419 -7.21 12.52 -28.55
C PHE A 419 -5.77 13.04 -28.45
N PRO A 420 -5.08 12.83 -27.31
CA PRO A 420 -3.64 13.08 -27.20
C PRO A 420 -2.79 12.00 -27.90
N GLU A 421 -1.63 12.42 -28.40
CA GLU A 421 -0.62 11.56 -29.02
C GLU A 421 0.08 10.67 -27.98
N HIS A 422 -0.24 9.38 -28.01
CA HIS A 422 0.66 8.21 -27.89
C HIS A 422 1.89 8.38 -26.96
N GLU A 423 1.72 8.23 -25.64
CA GLU A 423 2.82 7.93 -24.70
C GLU A 423 2.71 6.45 -24.29
N TYR A 424 3.40 5.55 -25.02
CA TYR A 424 3.27 4.09 -24.87
C TYR A 424 4.48 3.37 -24.28
N ASP A 425 5.58 4.06 -24.00
CA ASP A 425 6.78 3.38 -23.52
C ASP A 425 6.59 2.80 -22.12
N TYR A 426 5.86 3.50 -21.24
CA TYR A 426 5.66 3.10 -19.86
C TYR A 426 4.77 1.84 -19.69
N GLU A 427 3.66 1.75 -20.43
CA GLU A 427 2.69 0.64 -20.29
C GLU A 427 3.24 -0.68 -20.87
N TRP A 428 4.08 -0.59 -21.91
CA TRP A 428 4.78 -1.74 -22.48
C TRP A 428 5.93 -2.20 -21.57
N GLU A 429 6.73 -1.27 -21.04
CA GLU A 429 7.78 -1.56 -20.06
C GLU A 429 7.20 -2.19 -18.78
N TYR A 430 6.02 -1.74 -18.36
CA TYR A 430 5.22 -2.32 -17.28
C TYR A 430 4.75 -3.76 -17.55
N PHE A 431 4.29 -4.06 -18.77
CA PHE A 431 3.88 -5.41 -19.17
C PHE A 431 5.06 -6.39 -19.24
N GLU A 432 6.19 -5.97 -19.80
CA GLU A 432 7.44 -6.75 -19.83
C GLU A 432 7.95 -7.05 -18.41
N LEU A 433 7.93 -6.05 -17.50
CA LEU A 433 8.30 -6.23 -16.09
C LEU A 433 7.42 -7.26 -15.35
N LEU A 434 6.13 -7.37 -15.68
CA LEU A 434 5.21 -8.32 -15.04
C LEU A 434 5.30 -9.74 -15.60
N THR A 435 5.70 -9.89 -16.86
CA THR A 435 5.64 -11.16 -17.60
C THR A 435 7.00 -11.83 -17.80
N ARG A 436 8.12 -11.09 -17.72
CA ARG A 436 9.46 -11.70 -17.77
C ARG A 436 9.74 -12.52 -16.51
N ALA A 437 9.95 -13.81 -16.71
CA ALA A 437 10.38 -14.73 -15.67
C ALA A 437 11.87 -14.49 -15.33
N THR A 438 12.15 -14.03 -14.11
CA THR A 438 13.47 -14.22 -13.50
C THR A 438 13.46 -15.55 -12.76
N ASP A 439 14.31 -16.49 -13.18
CA ASP A 439 14.55 -17.79 -12.53
C ASP A 439 13.30 -18.50 -11.98
N SER A 440 12.27 -18.67 -12.82
CA SER A 440 11.05 -19.44 -12.54
C SER A 440 10.12 -18.92 -11.43
N LYS A 441 10.19 -17.64 -11.06
CA LYS A 441 9.20 -16.98 -10.18
C LYS A 441 8.53 -15.81 -10.89
N ASN A 442 7.19 -15.73 -10.83
CA ASN A 442 6.46 -14.53 -11.26
C ASN A 442 6.62 -13.41 -10.21
N LEU A 443 6.45 -12.14 -10.61
CA LEU A 443 6.65 -11.00 -9.72
C LEU A 443 5.74 -11.04 -8.48
N TYR A 444 4.55 -11.64 -8.55
CA TYR A 444 3.67 -11.89 -7.40
C TYR A 444 4.31 -12.77 -6.33
N LYS A 445 5.03 -13.81 -6.74
CA LYS A 445 5.78 -14.68 -5.84
C LYS A 445 6.98 -13.93 -5.23
N LEU A 446 7.61 -13.04 -5.99
CA LEU A 446 8.65 -12.15 -5.46
C LEU A 446 8.05 -11.20 -4.41
N ILE A 447 6.91 -10.55 -4.67
CA ILE A 447 6.21 -9.66 -3.73
C ILE A 447 5.86 -10.39 -2.42
N GLY A 448 5.33 -11.61 -2.52
CA GLY A 448 5.10 -12.48 -1.36
C GLY A 448 6.39 -12.82 -0.61
N ASP A 449 7.47 -13.16 -1.32
CA ASP A 449 8.78 -13.46 -0.74
C ASP A 449 9.41 -12.22 -0.03
N VAL A 450 9.14 -10.98 -0.47
CA VAL A 450 9.60 -9.74 0.20
C VAL A 450 8.77 -9.40 1.42
N ALA A 451 7.44 -9.48 1.30
CA ALA A 451 6.55 -9.28 2.43
C ALA A 451 6.83 -10.29 3.57
N LEU A 452 7.39 -11.45 3.22
CA LEU A 452 7.82 -12.52 4.12
C LEU A 452 9.34 -12.60 4.32
N LYS A 453 10.13 -11.59 3.90
CA LYS A 453 11.51 -11.37 4.39
C LYS A 453 11.51 -10.74 5.78
N GLU A 454 10.79 -11.46 6.60
CA GLU A 454 10.79 -11.75 8.01
C GLU A 454 12.16 -11.94 8.69
N GLU A 455 13.26 -11.36 8.19
CA GLU A 455 14.47 -11.24 9.04
C GLU A 455 14.16 -10.45 10.33
N GLU A 456 13.03 -9.74 10.38
CA GLU A 456 12.52 -9.04 11.56
C GLU A 456 11.51 -9.82 12.43
N LEU A 457 10.58 -10.65 11.90
CA LEU A 457 9.65 -11.35 12.81
C LEU A 457 10.37 -12.45 13.61
N GLU A 458 11.46 -12.98 13.04
CA GLU A 458 12.39 -13.90 13.71
C GLU A 458 13.25 -13.20 14.78
N LYS A 459 13.70 -11.96 14.54
CA LYS A 459 14.45 -11.15 15.51
C LYS A 459 13.67 -10.79 16.78
N TRP A 460 12.35 -10.67 16.70
CA TRP A 460 11.50 -10.18 17.79
C TRP A 460 10.67 -11.28 18.48
N GLY A 461 10.82 -12.55 18.07
CA GLY A 461 10.11 -13.67 18.68
C GLY A 461 8.59 -13.63 18.50
N LEU A 462 8.09 -12.94 17.46
CA LEU A 462 6.67 -12.66 17.25
C LEU A 462 5.94 -13.71 16.40
N ILE A 463 6.65 -14.75 15.95
CA ILE A 463 6.09 -15.94 15.26
C ILE A 463 4.93 -16.54 16.07
N GLY A 464 5.05 -16.58 17.40
CA GLY A 464 4.00 -17.10 18.28
C GLY A 464 2.71 -16.26 18.33
N LEU A 465 2.78 -14.97 17.94
CA LEU A 465 1.62 -14.08 17.91
C LEU A 465 0.85 -14.21 16.58
N ALA A 466 1.58 -14.44 15.47
CA ALA A 466 0.99 -14.79 14.17
C ALA A 466 0.26 -16.14 14.23
N ASP A 467 0.88 -17.16 14.85
CA ASP A 467 0.25 -18.47 15.11
C ASP A 467 -1.02 -18.37 15.97
N LYS A 468 -1.10 -17.36 16.85
CA LYS A 468 -2.22 -17.15 17.78
C LYS A 468 -3.45 -16.53 17.11
N TYR A 469 -3.28 -15.68 16.10
CA TYR A 469 -4.39 -15.02 15.41
C TYR A 469 -4.81 -15.71 14.12
N TYR A 470 -3.88 -16.39 13.45
CA TYR A 470 -4.10 -16.97 12.12
C TYR A 470 -3.99 -18.51 12.08
N GLY A 471 -3.67 -19.15 13.22
CA GLY A 471 -3.56 -20.61 13.36
C GLY A 471 -2.16 -21.14 13.02
N ARG A 472 -1.81 -22.33 13.51
CA ARG A 472 -0.49 -22.94 13.28
C ARG A 472 -0.32 -23.36 11.82
N GLY A 473 0.80 -22.96 11.22
CA GLY A 473 1.23 -23.45 9.91
C GLY A 473 0.87 -22.57 8.72
N VAL A 474 0.65 -21.27 8.93
CA VAL A 474 0.38 -20.29 7.85
C VAL A 474 1.49 -20.27 6.78
N TRP A 475 2.71 -20.67 7.14
CA TRP A 475 3.82 -20.89 6.21
C TRP A 475 3.57 -21.99 5.15
N GLN A 476 2.55 -22.85 5.34
CA GLN A 476 2.12 -23.85 4.35
C GLN A 476 1.02 -23.32 3.43
N GLU A 477 0.53 -22.10 3.65
CA GLU A 477 -0.58 -21.47 2.92
C GLU A 477 -0.17 -20.11 2.32
N TYR A 478 1.02 -20.04 1.70
CA TYR A 478 1.47 -18.88 0.90
C TYR A 478 0.47 -18.49 -0.21
N GLU A 479 -0.43 -19.40 -0.60
CA GLU A 479 -1.56 -19.15 -1.50
C GLU A 479 -2.70 -18.30 -0.88
N LYS A 480 -2.57 -17.84 0.38
CA LYS A 480 -3.63 -17.14 1.11
C LYS A 480 -3.27 -15.75 1.64
N ILE A 481 -2.22 -15.10 1.14
CA ILE A 481 -2.29 -13.62 1.12
C ILE A 481 -3.39 -13.31 0.12
N ASP A 482 -4.49 -12.76 0.61
CA ASP A 482 -5.64 -12.48 -0.23
C ASP A 482 -5.21 -11.55 -1.39
N GLU A 483 -5.68 -11.86 -2.60
CA GLU A 483 -5.35 -11.13 -3.82
C GLU A 483 -5.58 -9.61 -3.66
N LEU A 484 -6.58 -9.18 -2.88
CA LEU A 484 -6.87 -7.76 -2.59
C LEU A 484 -5.75 -7.10 -1.80
N SER A 485 -5.15 -7.80 -0.84
CA SER A 485 -4.05 -7.28 -0.03
C SER A 485 -2.78 -7.11 -0.88
N LEU A 486 -2.41 -8.15 -1.66
CA LEU A 486 -1.29 -8.04 -2.61
C LEU A 486 -1.54 -6.98 -3.69
N ARG A 487 -2.78 -6.90 -4.18
CA ARG A 487 -3.22 -5.86 -5.11
C ARG A 487 -3.15 -4.48 -4.48
N SER A 488 -3.47 -4.33 -3.19
CA SER A 488 -3.31 -3.06 -2.49
C SER A 488 -1.85 -2.64 -2.41
N TYR A 489 -0.92 -3.53 -2.02
CA TYR A 489 0.52 -3.23 -2.05
C TYR A 489 0.99 -2.88 -3.47
N TRP A 490 0.52 -3.63 -4.46
CA TRP A 490 0.90 -3.42 -5.85
C TRP A 490 0.36 -2.10 -6.41
N ASP A 491 -0.92 -1.80 -6.23
CA ASP A 491 -1.54 -0.54 -6.66
C ASP A 491 -0.78 0.65 -6.05
N LYS A 492 -0.31 0.51 -4.80
CA LYS A 492 0.55 1.50 -4.15
C LYS A 492 1.97 1.61 -4.73
N VAL A 493 2.57 0.49 -5.13
CA VAL A 493 3.83 0.50 -5.90
C VAL A 493 3.60 1.21 -7.25
N ILE A 494 2.50 0.95 -7.95
CA ILE A 494 2.16 1.60 -9.23
C ILE A 494 1.97 3.10 -9.07
N GLU A 495 1.28 3.54 -8.02
CA GLU A 495 1.15 4.97 -7.71
C GLU A 495 2.53 5.65 -7.61
N PHE A 496 3.55 5.00 -7.03
CA PHE A 496 4.93 5.51 -7.02
C PHE A 496 5.60 5.52 -8.40
N PHE A 497 5.40 4.48 -9.21
CA PHE A 497 5.97 4.42 -10.56
C PHE A 497 5.32 5.40 -11.54
N ARG A 498 4.12 5.91 -11.24
CA ARG A 498 3.45 6.96 -12.02
C ARG A 498 4.00 8.35 -11.76
N LEU A 499 4.72 8.54 -10.65
CA LEU A 499 5.35 9.82 -10.36
C LEU A 499 6.48 10.05 -11.38
N PRO A 500 6.64 11.28 -11.90
CA PRO A 500 7.76 11.62 -12.80
C PRO A 500 9.13 11.42 -12.14
N LEU A 501 9.17 11.29 -10.81
CA LEU A 501 10.36 10.89 -10.08
C LEU A 501 10.03 9.86 -9.00
N LEU A 502 10.68 8.69 -9.08
CA LEU A 502 10.65 7.67 -8.03
C LEU A 502 11.57 8.04 -6.86
N PRO A 503 11.05 8.43 -5.69
CA PRO A 503 11.88 8.79 -4.54
C PRO A 503 12.63 7.57 -3.98
N ARG A 504 13.80 7.81 -3.39
CA ARG A 504 14.52 6.82 -2.58
C ARG A 504 13.95 6.77 -1.16
N ARG A 505 14.19 5.69 -0.43
CA ARG A 505 13.65 5.50 0.93
C ARG A 505 14.00 6.64 1.90
N ASN A 506 15.22 7.15 1.82
CA ASN A 506 15.69 8.29 2.62
C ASN A 506 15.12 9.64 2.14
N GLU A 507 14.73 9.75 0.87
CA GLU A 507 14.17 10.97 0.28
C GLU A 507 12.73 11.21 0.77
N LEU A 508 11.98 10.16 1.12
CA LEU A 508 10.59 10.29 1.57
C LEU A 508 10.42 11.11 2.86
N ARG A 509 11.40 11.06 3.76
CA ARG A 509 11.34 11.75 5.05
C ARG A 509 11.47 13.25 4.92
N VAL A 510 12.10 13.72 3.84
CA VAL A 510 12.41 15.14 3.65
C VAL A 510 11.36 15.89 2.84
N VAL A 511 10.42 15.16 2.23
CA VAL A 511 9.34 15.72 1.39
C VAL A 511 8.50 16.71 2.18
N SER A 512 8.01 16.33 3.36
CA SER A 512 7.12 17.19 4.13
C SER A 512 7.81 18.46 4.65
N PRO A 513 9.02 18.41 5.25
CA PRO A 513 9.77 19.61 5.60
C PRO A 513 10.10 20.49 4.40
N MET A 514 10.44 19.88 3.26
CA MET A 514 10.75 20.59 2.02
C MET A 514 9.54 21.34 1.45
N VAL A 515 8.37 20.70 1.41
CA VAL A 515 7.11 21.32 0.96
C VAL A 515 6.79 22.54 1.83
N SER A 516 6.78 22.37 3.16
CA SER A 516 6.48 23.47 4.09
C SER A 516 7.42 24.65 3.91
N PHE A 517 8.72 24.39 3.72
CA PHE A 517 9.70 25.45 3.49
C PHE A 517 9.49 26.16 2.15
N LEU A 518 9.22 25.42 1.08
CA LEU A 518 8.99 25.99 -0.24
C LEU A 518 7.68 26.80 -0.32
N GLU A 519 6.63 26.40 0.41
CA GLU A 519 5.41 27.19 0.56
C GLU A 519 5.69 28.54 1.24
N GLU A 520 6.48 28.55 2.32
CA GLU A 520 6.90 29.79 2.99
C GLU A 520 7.77 30.68 2.08
N ILE A 521 8.61 30.07 1.23
CA ILE A 521 9.41 30.79 0.23
C ILE A 521 8.49 31.41 -0.83
N GLU A 522 7.52 30.66 -1.37
CA GLU A 522 6.57 31.17 -2.36
C GLU A 522 5.74 32.32 -1.78
N GLU A 523 5.26 32.19 -0.54
CA GLU A 523 4.44 33.20 0.13
C GLU A 523 5.21 34.53 0.31
N LYS A 524 6.49 34.45 0.70
CA LYS A 524 7.30 35.64 1.00
C LYS A 524 7.97 36.25 -0.22
N PHE A 525 8.49 35.43 -1.14
CA PHE A 525 9.36 35.86 -2.23
C PHE A 525 8.70 35.71 -3.61
N GLY A 526 7.51 35.11 -3.69
CA GLY A 526 6.78 34.88 -4.94
C GLY A 526 7.29 33.66 -5.71
N ASP A 527 6.86 33.56 -6.98
CA ASP A 527 7.21 32.42 -7.85
C ASP A 527 8.66 32.56 -8.34
N ILE A 528 9.57 31.84 -7.68
CA ILE A 528 10.98 31.73 -8.10
C ILE A 528 11.18 30.51 -8.99
N SER A 529 12.17 30.55 -9.88
CA SER A 529 12.44 29.44 -10.81
C SER A 529 12.98 28.19 -10.09
N HIS A 530 12.82 27.01 -10.70
CA HIS A 530 13.37 25.77 -10.16
C HIS A 530 14.91 25.86 -9.95
N GLN A 531 15.62 26.52 -10.85
CA GLN A 531 17.06 26.75 -10.73
C GLN A 531 17.42 27.61 -9.52
N GLU A 532 16.62 28.63 -9.19
CA GLU A 532 16.80 29.44 -7.98
C GLU A 532 16.57 28.63 -6.70
N VAL A 533 15.60 27.70 -6.71
CA VAL A 533 15.38 26.78 -5.60
C VAL A 533 16.61 25.91 -5.35
N ILE A 534 17.22 25.36 -6.41
CA ILE A 534 18.45 24.55 -6.29
C ILE A 534 19.58 25.39 -5.69
N GLU A 535 19.81 26.59 -6.21
CA GLU A 535 20.85 27.52 -5.73
C GLU A 535 20.63 27.92 -4.27
N LEU A 536 19.37 28.05 -3.86
CA LEU A 536 18.98 28.32 -2.48
C LEU A 536 19.39 27.19 -1.55
N PHE A 537 19.07 25.94 -1.89
CA PHE A 537 19.48 24.79 -1.07
C PHE A 537 20.99 24.56 -1.08
N GLU A 538 21.71 24.92 -2.16
CA GLU A 538 23.18 24.93 -2.17
C GLU A 538 23.78 25.91 -1.15
N VAL A 539 23.18 27.11 -1.01
CA VAL A 539 23.59 28.10 -0.01
C VAL A 539 23.32 27.57 1.40
N ILE A 540 22.14 26.99 1.65
CA ILE A 540 21.81 26.38 2.95
C ILE A 540 22.83 25.28 3.29
N ASN A 541 23.18 24.42 2.33
CA ASN A 541 24.16 23.36 2.56
C ASN A 541 25.51 23.91 2.99
N LYS A 542 26.02 24.90 2.25
CA LYS A 542 27.34 25.50 2.51
C LYS A 542 27.39 26.29 3.83
N LEU A 543 26.25 26.82 4.28
CA LEU A 543 26.10 27.55 5.54
C LEU A 543 25.50 26.72 6.66
N TYR A 544 25.28 25.42 6.48
CA TYR A 544 24.50 24.59 7.39
C TYR A 544 24.99 24.67 8.85
N ASN A 545 26.30 24.54 9.09
CA ASN A 545 26.87 24.65 10.44
C ASN A 545 26.76 26.07 11.01
N VAL A 546 26.92 27.08 10.15
CA VAL A 546 26.81 28.50 10.54
C VAL A 546 25.38 28.83 10.96
N LEU A 547 24.38 28.33 10.24
CA LEU A 547 22.96 28.58 10.49
C LEU A 547 22.46 28.00 11.83
N ARG A 548 23.15 27.00 12.39
CA ARG A 548 22.75 26.31 13.62
C ARG A 548 23.48 26.79 14.87
N GLU A 549 24.61 27.48 14.72
CA GLU A 549 25.39 28.01 15.84
C GLU A 549 24.92 29.43 16.18
N PRO A 550 24.38 29.69 17.40
CA PRO A 550 23.77 30.98 17.73
C PRO A 550 24.67 32.19 17.49
N ASP A 551 25.94 32.09 17.88
CA ASP A 551 26.92 33.17 17.74
C ASP A 551 27.33 33.36 16.27
N ALA A 552 27.41 32.27 15.51
CA ALA A 552 27.73 32.32 14.08
C ALA A 552 26.56 32.89 13.25
N VAL A 553 25.31 32.61 13.60
CA VAL A 553 24.12 33.23 12.99
C VAL A 553 24.11 34.74 13.22
N GLN A 554 24.42 35.19 14.44
CA GLN A 554 24.50 36.61 14.74
C GLN A 554 25.60 37.29 13.90
N ALA A 555 26.76 36.65 13.78
CA ALA A 555 27.84 37.12 12.91
C ALA A 555 27.42 37.13 11.44
N LEU A 556 26.74 36.08 10.96
CA LEU A 556 26.23 35.96 9.59
C LEU A 556 25.23 37.09 9.27
N GLY A 557 24.26 37.34 10.14
CA GLY A 557 23.28 38.41 9.98
C GLY A 557 23.88 39.82 9.98
N PHE A 558 25.04 40.00 10.61
CA PHE A 558 25.82 41.23 10.48
C PHE A 558 26.58 41.26 9.15
N CYS A 559 27.25 40.17 8.78
CA CYS A 559 28.05 40.09 7.56
C CYS A 559 27.21 40.24 6.29
N LEU A 560 25.97 39.76 6.26
CA LEU A 560 25.06 39.91 5.12
C LEU A 560 24.67 41.37 4.82
N LYS A 561 24.91 42.30 5.76
CA LYS A 561 24.67 43.74 5.56
C LYS A 561 25.86 44.48 4.96
N LEU A 562 27.02 43.82 4.90
CA LEU A 562 28.25 44.38 4.36
C LEU A 562 28.33 44.12 2.86
N ASP A 563 28.92 45.04 2.11
CA ASP A 563 29.24 44.78 0.71
C ASP A 563 30.47 43.86 0.54
N CYS A 564 30.70 43.37 -0.68
CA CYS A 564 31.81 42.47 -0.99
C CYS A 564 33.20 43.08 -0.65
N SER A 565 33.37 44.40 -0.80
CA SER A 565 34.62 45.10 -0.49
C SER A 565 34.85 45.15 1.03
N GLN A 566 33.81 45.44 1.80
CA GLN A 566 33.83 45.44 3.26
C GLN A 566 34.08 44.04 3.81
N LEU A 567 33.48 42.99 3.21
CA LEU A 567 33.74 41.59 3.59
C LEU A 567 35.19 41.18 3.35
N GLN A 568 35.79 41.59 2.23
CA GLN A 568 37.21 41.32 1.95
C GLN A 568 38.12 42.02 2.95
N SER A 569 37.86 43.30 3.24
CA SER A 569 38.62 44.06 4.23
C SER A 569 38.52 43.43 5.63
N LEU A 570 37.31 43.04 6.04
CA LEU A 570 37.05 42.32 7.28
C LEU A 570 37.84 41.00 7.35
N HIS A 571 37.85 40.21 6.28
CA HIS A 571 38.58 38.94 6.21
C HIS A 571 40.09 39.14 6.42
N GLU A 572 40.69 40.12 5.72
CA GLU A 572 42.11 40.42 5.84
C GLU A 572 42.50 40.87 7.25
N VAL A 573 41.70 41.76 7.84
CA VAL A 573 41.96 42.27 9.19
C VAL A 573 41.88 41.16 10.23
N ILE A 574 40.87 40.28 10.14
CA ILE A 574 40.73 39.15 11.07
C ILE A 574 41.92 38.19 10.94
N GLN A 575 42.36 37.86 9.72
CA GLN A 575 43.52 36.99 9.51
C GLN A 575 44.80 37.58 10.09
N GLN A 576 45.02 38.89 9.93
CA GLN A 576 46.15 39.59 10.53
C GLN A 576 46.09 39.55 12.08
N LEU A 577 44.91 39.80 12.67
CA LEU A 577 44.72 39.74 14.11
C LEU A 577 44.95 38.33 14.67
N ILE A 578 44.38 37.29 14.05
CA ILE A 578 44.59 35.89 14.47
C ILE A 578 46.08 35.53 14.41
N SER A 579 46.77 35.91 13.33
CA SER A 579 48.22 35.66 13.17
C SER A 579 49.03 36.35 14.28
N SER A 580 48.80 37.63 14.53
CA SER A 580 49.51 38.38 15.57
C SER A 580 49.22 37.86 16.97
N ILE A 581 47.96 37.50 17.29
CA ILE A 581 47.62 36.91 18.60
C ILE A 581 48.32 35.55 18.79
N LYS A 582 48.35 34.69 17.76
CA LYS A 582 49.06 33.39 17.83
C LYS A 582 50.57 33.57 18.02
N ARG A 583 51.19 34.54 17.33
CA ARG A 583 52.60 34.87 17.51
C ARG A 583 52.89 35.36 18.92
N LEU A 584 52.07 36.30 19.41
CA LEU A 584 52.18 36.84 20.76
C LEU A 584 52.10 35.74 21.83
N ARG A 585 51.17 34.79 21.67
CA ARG A 585 51.04 33.63 22.56
C ARG A 585 52.31 32.76 22.55
N LYS A 586 52.84 32.44 21.37
CA LYS A 586 54.08 31.65 21.24
C LYS A 586 55.29 32.36 21.87
N ILE A 587 55.40 33.67 21.71
CA ILE A 587 56.45 34.48 22.34
C ILE A 587 56.35 34.39 23.87
N ARG A 588 55.14 34.56 24.42
CA ARG A 588 54.89 34.46 25.87
C ARG A 588 55.21 33.09 26.45
N GLU A 589 54.78 32.02 25.78
CA GLU A 589 55.10 30.65 26.19
C GLU A 589 56.62 30.42 26.26
N ARG A 590 57.39 31.00 25.33
CA ARG A 590 58.87 30.95 25.37
C ARG A 590 59.45 31.80 26.52
N LEU A 591 58.90 32.99 26.75
CA LEU A 591 59.33 33.89 27.83
C LEU A 591 59.04 33.33 29.23
N GLU A 592 57.98 32.52 29.39
CA GLU A 592 57.65 31.82 30.65
C GLU A 592 58.65 30.72 31.00
N ILE A 593 59.20 30.03 29.98
CA ILE A 593 60.21 28.98 30.16
C ILE A 593 61.58 29.59 30.47
N LEU A 594 61.87 30.78 29.92
CA LEU A 594 63.14 31.45 30.12
C LEU A 594 63.24 32.04 31.53
N PRO A 595 64.41 31.92 32.18
CA PRO A 595 64.65 32.55 33.48
C PRO A 595 64.46 34.07 33.44
N ASP A 596 64.16 34.67 34.60
CA ASP A 596 63.92 36.12 34.65
C ASP A 596 65.20 36.93 34.40
N GLU A 597 65.04 38.16 33.91
CA GLU A 597 66.17 39.05 33.57
C GLU A 597 67.06 39.33 34.78
N ARG A 598 66.46 39.42 35.98
CA ARG A 598 67.20 39.58 37.24
C ARG A 598 68.04 38.36 37.55
N GLU A 599 67.48 37.17 37.40
CA GLU A 599 68.20 35.91 37.65
C GLU A 599 69.35 35.71 36.67
N LEU A 600 69.14 36.03 35.38
CA LEU A 600 70.18 35.96 34.36
C LEU A 600 71.29 37.00 34.61
N SER A 601 70.93 38.22 35.00
CA SER A 601 71.91 39.28 35.29
C SER A 601 72.71 39.00 36.58
N GLU A 602 72.07 38.48 37.63
CA GLU A 602 72.77 38.03 38.84
C GLU A 602 73.70 36.84 38.54
N ALA A 603 73.27 35.89 37.72
CA ALA A 603 74.09 34.76 37.30
C ALA A 603 75.31 35.21 36.49
N GLU A 604 75.13 36.15 35.55
CA GLU A 604 76.20 36.75 34.76
C GLU A 604 77.21 37.49 35.65
N GLU A 605 76.74 38.35 36.55
CA GLU A 605 77.61 39.11 37.47
C GLU A 605 78.40 38.17 38.39
N LYS A 606 77.74 37.19 39.00
CA LYS A 606 78.39 36.18 39.84
C LYS A 606 79.43 35.37 39.07
N LEU A 607 79.16 34.97 37.82
CA LEU A 607 80.14 34.27 36.99
C LEU A 607 81.35 35.16 36.66
N CYS A 608 81.13 36.42 36.29
CA CYS A 608 82.20 37.36 35.94
C CYS A 608 83.21 37.58 37.08
N GLN A 609 82.79 37.50 38.35
CA GLN A 609 83.69 37.61 39.52
C GLN A 609 84.76 36.50 39.58
N TYR A 610 84.53 35.36 38.91
CA TYR A 610 85.41 34.19 38.89
C TYR A 610 86.18 33.99 37.57
N GLY A 611 86.44 35.06 36.80
CA GLY A 611 87.21 34.97 35.54
C GLY A 611 88.63 34.38 35.68
N SER A 612 89.24 34.44 36.86
CA SER A 612 90.57 33.86 37.12
C SER A 612 90.51 32.35 37.42
N TRP A 613 91.35 31.55 36.74
CA TRP A 613 91.47 30.10 37.00
C TRP A 613 91.79 29.76 38.46
N LEU A 614 92.70 30.50 39.11
CA LEU A 614 93.06 30.25 40.52
C LEU A 614 91.87 30.43 41.47
N LYS A 615 91.01 31.44 41.22
CA LYS A 615 89.81 31.68 42.04
C LYS A 615 88.76 30.57 41.89
N ARG A 616 88.72 29.88 40.74
CA ARG A 616 87.76 28.80 40.46
C ARG A 616 88.14 27.47 41.13
N VAL A 617 89.42 27.12 41.17
CA VAL A 617 89.90 25.81 41.69
C VAL A 617 89.76 25.71 43.20
N PHE A 618 90.02 26.79 43.93
CA PHE A 618 90.09 26.79 45.40
C PHE A 618 88.85 27.38 46.10
N SER A 619 87.87 27.89 45.36
CA SER A 619 86.64 28.45 45.95
C SER A 619 85.52 27.40 46.04
N ASN A 620 85.06 27.14 47.26
CA ASN A 620 83.83 26.36 47.48
C ASN A 620 82.59 27.12 47.00
N ASP A 621 82.60 28.45 47.08
CA ASP A 621 81.51 29.31 46.61
C ASP A 621 81.30 29.21 45.10
N TYR A 622 82.38 29.10 44.31
CA TYR A 622 82.27 28.87 42.87
C TYR A 622 81.63 27.52 42.54
N LYS A 623 81.95 26.46 43.29
CA LYS A 623 81.32 25.14 43.12
C LYS A 623 79.83 25.18 43.49
N ALA A 624 79.48 25.92 44.54
CA ALA A 624 78.08 26.16 44.94
C ALA A 624 77.33 26.98 43.89
N LEU A 625 77.95 28.02 43.32
CA LEU A 625 77.40 28.81 42.21
C LEU A 625 77.13 27.94 40.97
N ARG A 626 78.09 27.13 40.54
CA ARG A 626 77.90 26.20 39.40
C ARG A 626 76.78 25.20 39.67
N ALA A 627 76.62 24.80 40.94
CA ALA A 627 75.51 23.94 41.37
C ALA A 627 74.15 24.63 41.31
N GLU A 628 74.10 25.89 41.74
CA GLU A 628 72.92 26.73 41.64
C GLU A 628 72.50 26.94 40.18
N LEU A 629 73.45 27.23 39.27
CA LEU A 629 73.17 27.44 37.85
C LEU A 629 72.63 26.18 37.14
N GLU A 630 73.12 24.99 37.49
CA GLU A 630 72.60 23.74 36.94
C GLU A 630 71.18 23.44 37.45
N ASN A 631 70.92 23.73 38.72
CA ASN A 631 69.60 23.47 39.31
C ASN A 631 68.54 24.51 38.89
N ARG A 632 68.92 25.79 38.76
CA ARG A 632 67.98 26.89 38.49
C ARG A 632 67.85 27.22 37.00
N LEU A 633 68.95 27.21 36.26
CA LEU A 633 68.99 27.62 34.86
C LEU A 633 69.27 26.47 33.90
N SER A 634 69.34 25.22 34.40
CA SER A 634 69.68 24.02 33.62
C SER A 634 71.04 24.08 32.89
N ILE A 635 71.96 24.93 33.34
CA ILE A 635 73.30 25.07 32.75
C ILE A 635 74.24 24.05 33.40
N SER A 636 74.68 23.04 32.66
CA SER A 636 75.42 21.93 33.26
C SER A 636 76.74 22.36 33.91
N ARG A 637 77.03 21.77 35.08
CA ARG A 637 78.31 21.95 35.80
C ARG A 637 79.52 21.47 34.99
N ARG A 638 79.31 20.58 34.01
CA ARG A 638 80.38 20.01 33.16
C ARG A 638 80.90 20.98 32.11
N LEU A 639 80.13 22.03 31.78
CA LEU A 639 80.56 23.05 30.83
C LEU A 639 81.80 23.79 31.36
N SER A 640 82.66 24.26 30.45
CA SER A 640 83.72 25.18 30.83
C SER A 640 83.10 26.48 31.38
N HIS A 641 83.89 27.27 32.10
CA HIS A 641 83.41 28.55 32.60
C HIS A 641 83.01 29.50 31.48
N GLU A 642 83.79 29.52 30.39
CA GLU A 642 83.52 30.34 29.21
C GLU A 642 82.22 29.88 28.53
N ASP A 643 82.02 28.58 28.38
CA ASP A 643 80.78 28.01 27.80
C ASP A 643 79.56 28.30 28.68
N ALA A 644 79.73 28.27 30.00
CA ALA A 644 78.65 28.58 30.93
C ALA A 644 78.28 30.06 30.94
N LEU A 645 79.28 30.95 30.89
CA LEU A 645 79.05 32.38 30.75
C LEU A 645 78.37 32.69 29.40
N ALA A 646 78.86 32.08 28.31
CA ALA A 646 78.24 32.17 26.99
C ALA A 646 76.79 31.66 26.99
N SER A 647 76.49 30.60 27.73
CA SER A 647 75.12 30.07 27.88
C SER A 647 74.19 31.05 28.60
N VAL A 648 74.65 31.71 29.68
CA VAL A 648 73.87 32.75 30.38
C VAL A 648 73.66 33.96 29.48
N MET A 649 74.70 34.42 28.79
CA MET A 649 74.62 35.56 27.85
C MET A 649 73.66 35.25 26.69
N TRP A 650 73.69 34.03 26.15
CA TRP A 650 72.76 33.60 25.11
C TRP A 650 71.31 33.58 25.60
N LEU A 651 71.03 33.05 26.80
CA LEU A 651 69.69 33.08 27.40
C LEU A 651 69.18 34.51 27.62
N LYS A 652 70.07 35.42 28.03
CA LYS A 652 69.76 36.85 28.23
C LYS A 652 69.46 37.55 26.90
N TYR A 653 70.25 37.28 25.87
CA TYR A 653 70.03 37.78 24.51
C TYR A 653 68.70 37.25 23.93
N GLU A 654 68.45 35.94 24.03
CA GLU A 654 67.20 35.33 23.56
C GLU A 654 65.97 35.91 24.27
N ARG A 655 66.06 36.16 25.58
CA ARG A 655 64.97 36.83 26.33
C ARG A 655 64.76 38.26 25.86
N TYR A 656 65.84 39.03 25.66
CA TYR A 656 65.76 40.40 25.15
C TYR A 656 65.08 40.47 23.78
N ASP A 657 65.52 39.64 22.83
CA ASP A 657 64.95 39.57 21.47
C ASP A 657 63.46 39.22 21.53
N LEU A 658 63.07 38.25 22.36
CA LEU A 658 61.66 37.87 22.54
C LEU A 658 60.80 38.97 23.17
N VAL A 659 61.34 39.79 24.08
CA VAL A 659 60.62 40.94 24.66
C VAL A 659 60.42 42.04 23.62
N GLU A 660 61.44 42.31 22.79
CA GLU A 660 61.34 43.27 21.69
C GLU A 660 60.31 42.81 20.64
N GLU A 661 60.31 41.53 20.29
CA GLU A 661 59.28 40.92 19.43
C GLU A 661 57.88 41.00 20.06
N GLU A 662 57.74 40.79 21.37
CA GLU A 662 56.46 40.90 22.08
C GLU A 662 55.88 42.32 21.96
N GLU A 663 56.69 43.35 22.21
CA GLU A 663 56.26 44.76 22.10
C GLU A 663 55.90 45.14 20.66
N LYS A 664 56.67 44.65 19.68
CA LYS A 664 56.37 44.89 18.26
C LYS A 664 55.03 44.28 17.85
N GLU A 665 54.73 43.05 18.26
CA GLU A 665 53.43 42.41 17.98
C GLU A 665 52.29 43.09 18.75
N LYS A 666 52.48 43.48 20.03
CA LYS A 666 51.48 44.28 20.78
C LYS A 666 51.15 45.60 20.07
N GLN A 667 52.17 46.29 19.55
CA GLN A 667 51.98 47.54 18.83
C GLN A 667 51.25 47.32 17.49
N GLY A 668 51.59 46.26 16.75
CA GLY A 668 50.88 45.85 15.54
C GLY A 668 49.39 45.58 15.78
N ILE A 669 49.06 44.88 16.87
CA ILE A 669 47.65 44.65 17.29
C ILE A 669 46.96 45.98 17.62
N LYS A 670 47.60 46.89 18.36
CA LYS A 670 47.01 48.22 18.68
C LYS A 670 46.69 49.02 17.42
N ASP A 671 47.56 48.99 16.42
CA ASP A 671 47.37 49.74 15.18
C ASP A 671 46.31 49.10 14.27
N LEU A 672 46.16 47.78 14.30
CA LEU A 672 45.02 47.06 13.71
C LEU A 672 43.70 47.46 14.39
N VAL A 673 43.65 47.46 15.72
CA VAL A 673 42.45 47.83 16.49
C VAL A 673 42.03 49.27 16.21
N LYS A 674 42.98 50.20 16.07
CA LYS A 674 42.67 51.60 15.71
C LYS A 674 42.02 51.71 14.34
N ARG A 675 42.48 50.93 13.35
CA ARG A 675 41.85 50.88 12.01
C ARG A 675 40.42 50.39 12.08
N VAL A 676 40.16 49.34 12.87
CA VAL A 676 38.82 48.73 12.99
C VAL A 676 37.80 49.62 13.69
N LYS A 677 38.21 50.47 14.64
CA LYS A 677 37.27 51.26 15.49
C LYS A 677 36.31 52.18 14.72
N GLY A 678 36.62 52.54 13.47
CA GLY A 678 35.76 53.39 12.63
C GLY A 678 34.91 52.63 11.62
N GLU A 679 35.06 51.31 11.54
CA GLU A 679 34.40 50.46 10.55
C GLU A 679 33.10 49.87 11.09
N ASP A 680 32.12 49.64 10.23
CA ASP A 680 30.80 49.12 10.62
C ASP A 680 30.92 47.77 11.35
N TYR A 681 31.86 46.92 10.94
CA TYR A 681 32.10 45.59 11.53
C TYR A 681 32.89 45.59 12.85
N ALA A 682 33.23 46.75 13.42
CA ALA A 682 33.93 46.83 14.70
C ALA A 682 33.30 46.00 15.83
N PRO A 683 31.95 45.96 16.00
CA PRO A 683 31.31 45.17 17.04
C PRO A 683 31.52 43.65 16.91
N LEU A 684 31.81 43.14 15.71
CA LEU A 684 32.07 41.71 15.50
C LEU A 684 33.46 41.27 15.98
N ILE A 685 34.42 42.18 15.95
CA ILE A 685 35.85 41.91 16.20
C ILE A 685 36.26 42.35 17.61
N LEU A 686 35.53 43.31 18.21
CA LEU A 686 35.83 43.87 19.53
C LEU A 686 34.78 43.39 20.55
N PRO A 687 35.21 42.76 21.67
CA PRO A 687 36.59 42.56 22.12
C PRO A 687 37.36 41.45 21.38
N LEU A 688 38.70 41.56 21.33
CA LEU A 688 39.60 40.61 20.68
C LEU A 688 39.60 39.24 21.40
N ASN A 689 38.64 38.39 21.07
CA ASN A 689 38.59 37.00 21.50
C ASN A 689 38.98 36.10 20.31
N ILE A 690 40.02 35.28 20.46
CA ILE A 690 40.54 34.46 19.37
C ILE A 690 39.49 33.48 18.83
N ASP A 691 38.62 32.95 19.68
CA ASP A 691 37.59 31.99 19.28
C ASP A 691 36.50 32.69 18.47
N GLN A 692 36.07 33.87 18.94
CA GLN A 692 35.14 34.74 18.21
C GLN A 692 35.73 35.18 16.85
N LEU A 693 37.01 35.55 16.81
CA LEU A 693 37.70 35.93 15.55
C LEU A 693 37.76 34.75 14.58
N ASN A 694 38.09 33.54 15.06
CA ASN A 694 38.09 32.34 14.21
C ASN A 694 36.69 32.05 13.66
N MET A 695 35.65 32.16 14.49
CA MET A 695 34.25 31.98 14.08
C MET A 695 33.84 33.00 13.01
N VAL A 696 34.06 34.31 13.25
CA VAL A 696 33.73 35.35 12.26
C VAL A 696 34.55 35.17 10.98
N SER A 697 35.83 34.80 11.08
CA SER A 697 36.66 34.48 9.92
C SER A 697 36.07 33.35 9.08
N HIS A 698 35.56 32.32 9.74
CA HIS A 698 34.89 31.20 9.09
C HIS A 698 33.63 31.65 8.34
N VAL A 699 32.77 32.44 8.98
CA VAL A 699 31.54 32.98 8.38
C VAL A 699 31.84 33.85 7.15
N VAL A 700 32.75 34.82 7.30
CA VAL A 700 33.14 35.73 6.21
C VAL A 700 33.77 34.96 5.05
N GLY A 701 34.64 33.99 5.34
CA GLY A 701 35.26 33.14 4.32
C GLY A 701 34.22 32.36 3.51
N ARG A 702 33.18 31.82 4.15
CA ARG A 702 32.07 31.13 3.48
C ARG A 702 31.23 32.07 2.61
N LEU A 703 30.90 33.26 3.09
CA LEU A 703 30.16 34.24 2.29
C LEU A 703 30.94 34.68 1.05
N LEU A 704 32.23 34.99 1.19
CA LEU A 704 33.10 35.35 0.06
C LEU A 704 33.24 34.21 -0.96
N GLU A 705 33.17 32.95 -0.51
CA GLU A 705 33.15 31.79 -1.41
C GLU A 705 31.83 31.73 -2.21
N LEU A 706 30.70 32.00 -1.56
CA LEU A 706 29.37 32.02 -2.18
C LEU A 706 29.15 33.19 -3.13
N GLU A 707 29.69 34.37 -2.83
CA GLU A 707 29.53 35.56 -3.69
C GLU A 707 30.33 35.47 -5.01
N LYS A 708 31.35 34.60 -5.09
CA LYS A 708 32.12 34.39 -6.33
C LYS A 708 31.33 33.76 -7.46
N SER A 709 30.24 33.05 -7.15
CA SER A 709 29.39 32.39 -8.14
C SER A 709 28.11 33.20 -8.36
N PRO A 710 27.81 33.63 -9.61
CA PRO A 710 26.59 34.39 -9.93
C PRO A 710 25.31 33.68 -9.49
N LYS A 711 25.33 32.34 -9.51
CA LYS A 711 24.23 31.46 -9.10
C LYS A 711 23.94 31.61 -7.60
N THR A 712 24.92 31.34 -6.76
CA THR A 712 24.76 31.42 -5.30
C THR A 712 24.64 32.86 -4.78
N ALA A 713 25.16 33.85 -5.50
CA ALA A 713 25.02 35.26 -5.13
C ALA A 713 23.55 35.74 -5.09
N ARG A 714 22.68 35.18 -5.94
CA ARG A 714 21.25 35.49 -5.93
C ARG A 714 20.55 34.88 -4.71
N ALA A 715 20.84 33.62 -4.41
CA ALA A 715 20.34 32.93 -3.22
C ALA A 715 20.79 33.59 -1.90
N VAL A 716 22.01 34.13 -1.84
CA VAL A 716 22.49 34.91 -0.69
C VAL A 716 21.64 36.17 -0.45
N ARG A 717 21.04 36.78 -1.49
CA ARG A 717 20.13 37.91 -1.32
C ARG A 717 18.83 37.49 -0.63
N LEU A 718 18.24 36.37 -1.03
CA LEU A 718 17.04 35.81 -0.39
C LEU A 718 17.32 35.47 1.09
N LEU A 719 18.50 34.91 1.38
CA LEU A 719 18.97 34.67 2.74
C LEU A 719 19.05 35.95 3.58
N ASN A 720 19.49 37.06 2.98
CA ASN A 720 19.57 38.35 3.67
C ASN A 720 18.19 38.94 3.99
N GLU A 721 17.19 38.70 3.12
CA GLU A 721 15.83 39.20 3.32
C GLU A 721 15.13 38.54 4.52
N ASP A 722 15.36 37.25 4.78
CA ASP A 722 14.79 36.56 5.95
C ASP A 722 15.69 35.45 6.53
N LEU A 723 16.78 35.84 7.19
CA LEU A 723 17.72 34.88 7.80
C LEU A 723 17.06 33.91 8.80
N GLN A 724 15.97 34.31 9.48
CA GLN A 724 15.32 33.47 10.48
C GLN A 724 14.60 32.28 9.84
N LEU A 725 13.97 32.47 8.68
CA LEU A 725 13.36 31.39 7.91
C LEU A 725 14.39 30.26 7.63
N PHE A 726 15.56 30.63 7.12
CA PHE A 726 16.61 29.66 6.76
C PHE A 726 17.22 28.98 7.99
N LYS A 727 17.40 29.72 9.09
CA LYS A 727 17.83 29.15 10.37
C LYS A 727 16.82 28.12 10.87
N ASN A 728 15.54 28.47 10.91
CA ASN A 728 14.48 27.59 11.42
C ASN A 728 14.42 26.30 10.59
N PHE A 729 14.57 26.42 9.27
CA PHE A 729 14.68 25.25 8.40
C PHE A 729 15.92 24.40 8.72
N ALA A 730 17.11 25.01 8.81
CA ALA A 730 18.35 24.31 9.13
C ALA A 730 18.34 23.61 10.51
N ASP A 731 17.61 24.15 11.49
CA ASP A 731 17.44 23.55 12.81
C ASP A 731 16.57 22.27 12.77
N GLN A 732 15.65 22.17 11.81
CA GLN A 732 14.69 21.05 11.67
C GLN A 732 15.23 19.87 10.84
N ILE A 733 16.33 20.07 10.11
CA ILE A 733 16.87 19.11 9.14
C ILE A 733 18.29 18.69 9.50
N SER A 734 18.67 17.45 9.19
CA SER A 734 20.04 16.94 9.26
C SER A 734 20.82 17.13 7.95
N THR A 735 22.15 17.05 7.98
CA THR A 735 22.97 17.14 6.75
C THR A 735 22.60 16.07 5.71
N LYS A 736 22.33 14.83 6.15
CA LYS A 736 21.92 13.72 5.27
C LYS A 736 20.55 13.97 4.62
N GLU A 737 19.65 14.60 5.34
CA GLU A 737 18.34 14.97 4.83
C GLU A 737 18.46 16.11 3.82
N LEU A 738 19.34 17.08 4.07
CA LEU A 738 19.60 18.16 3.14
C LEU A 738 20.23 17.67 1.82
N ASP A 739 21.14 16.71 1.90
CA ASP A 739 21.66 16.00 0.71
C ASP A 739 20.55 15.25 -0.04
N SER A 740 19.57 14.70 0.70
CA SER A 740 18.42 14.01 0.09
C SER A 740 17.50 14.99 -0.62
N ILE A 741 17.28 16.19 -0.08
CA ILE A 741 16.53 17.27 -0.75
C ILE A 741 17.24 17.68 -2.04
N MET A 742 18.55 17.91 -1.98
CA MET A 742 19.35 18.24 -3.16
C MET A 742 19.27 17.14 -4.24
N SER A 743 19.32 15.87 -3.84
CA SER A 743 19.15 14.73 -4.74
C SER A 743 17.79 14.75 -5.46
N ILE A 744 16.70 15.05 -4.75
CA ILE A 744 15.36 15.15 -5.32
C ILE A 744 15.31 16.29 -6.34
N LEU A 745 15.69 17.51 -5.93
CA LEU A 745 15.61 18.71 -6.76
C LEU A 745 16.35 18.57 -8.09
N VAL A 746 17.60 18.07 -8.04
CA VAL A 746 18.44 17.92 -9.25
C VAL A 746 17.87 16.87 -10.22
N ARG A 747 17.11 15.88 -9.72
CA ARG A 747 16.55 14.82 -10.56
C ARG A 747 15.19 15.18 -11.17
N ILE A 748 14.51 16.19 -10.64
CA ILE A 748 13.26 16.69 -11.24
C ILE A 748 13.65 17.52 -12.48
N PRO A 749 13.05 17.26 -13.66
CA PRO A 749 13.28 18.10 -14.84
C PRO A 749 13.03 19.58 -14.52
N GLU A 750 13.79 20.49 -15.13
CA GLU A 750 13.59 21.93 -14.93
C GLU A 750 12.13 22.29 -15.22
N SER A 751 11.40 22.65 -14.17
CA SER A 751 10.04 23.13 -14.21
C SER A 751 10.08 24.64 -14.09
N GLY A 752 9.11 25.35 -14.69
CA GLY A 752 9.13 26.80 -14.76
C GLY A 752 9.37 27.48 -13.41
N GLY A 753 8.39 27.42 -12.50
CA GLY A 753 8.41 28.09 -11.20
C GLY A 753 8.18 27.14 -10.02
N ILE A 754 8.46 27.62 -8.80
CA ILE A 754 8.31 26.92 -7.52
C ILE A 754 6.90 26.32 -7.35
N ARG A 755 5.86 26.94 -7.93
CA ARG A 755 4.49 26.40 -7.95
C ARG A 755 4.38 25.04 -8.62
N ILE A 756 5.05 24.87 -9.75
CA ILE A 756 5.02 23.61 -10.50
C ILE A 756 5.76 22.53 -9.71
N LEU A 757 6.88 22.90 -9.09
CA LEU A 757 7.62 22.03 -8.19
C LEU A 757 6.78 21.63 -6.96
N LEU A 758 6.07 22.57 -6.33
CA LEU A 758 5.18 22.31 -5.20
C LEU A 758 4.04 21.36 -5.58
N ASN A 759 3.41 21.53 -6.76
CA ASN A 759 2.39 20.59 -7.24
C ASN A 759 2.91 19.15 -7.30
N PHE A 760 4.12 18.96 -7.84
CA PHE A 760 4.76 17.64 -7.89
C PHE A 760 5.04 17.10 -6.48
N LEU A 761 5.59 17.91 -5.58
CA LEU A 761 5.90 17.49 -4.22
C LEU A 761 4.65 17.17 -3.40
N HIS A 762 3.54 17.88 -3.61
CA HIS A 762 2.25 17.55 -3.01
C HIS A 762 1.68 16.23 -3.52
N GLU A 763 1.83 15.94 -4.81
CA GLU A 763 1.44 14.64 -5.36
C GLU A 763 2.25 13.52 -4.72
N LEU A 764 3.56 13.71 -4.59
CA LEU A 764 4.45 12.76 -3.91
C LEU A 764 4.08 12.61 -2.42
N GLN A 765 3.82 13.70 -1.71
CA GLN A 765 3.38 13.69 -0.31
C GLN A 765 2.03 12.96 -0.14
N LYS A 766 1.11 13.13 -1.08
CA LYS A 766 -0.19 12.45 -1.10
C LYS A 766 -0.02 10.94 -1.29
N VAL A 767 0.79 10.52 -2.26
CA VAL A 767 1.10 9.10 -2.49
C VAL A 767 1.72 8.48 -1.22
N VAL A 768 2.67 9.14 -0.59
CA VAL A 768 3.29 8.68 0.66
C VAL A 768 2.26 8.53 1.79
N SER A 769 1.36 9.51 1.94
CA SER A 769 0.28 9.47 2.93
C SER A 769 -0.68 8.30 2.70
N ASP A 770 -1.10 8.10 1.45
CA ASP A 770 -2.03 7.04 1.07
C ASP A 770 -1.44 5.63 1.29
N ILE A 771 -0.11 5.52 1.28
CA ILE A 771 0.63 4.26 1.49
C ILE A 771 0.87 3.97 2.97
N GLY A 772 0.84 4.99 3.83
CA GLY A 772 1.02 4.84 5.28
C GLY A 772 0.08 3.81 5.93
N GLY A 773 -1.10 3.56 5.34
CA GLY A 773 -2.03 2.52 5.79
C GLY A 773 -1.67 1.08 5.39
N VAL A 774 -0.79 0.91 4.40
CA VAL A 774 -0.43 -0.38 3.79
C VAL A 774 0.99 -0.81 4.22
N GLY A 775 1.86 0.13 4.58
CA GLY A 775 3.23 -0.13 5.06
C GLY A 775 4.26 0.38 4.05
N LEU A 776 4.68 1.64 4.23
CA LEU A 776 5.60 2.34 3.33
C LEU A 776 6.93 1.59 3.14
N ASP A 777 7.44 0.98 4.20
CA ASP A 777 8.69 0.23 4.13
C ASP A 777 8.58 -0.98 3.20
N THR A 778 7.48 -1.74 3.28
CA THR A 778 7.21 -2.87 2.39
C THR A 778 7.12 -2.42 0.94
N VAL A 779 6.43 -1.31 0.66
CA VAL A 779 6.33 -0.76 -0.70
C VAL A 779 7.69 -0.31 -1.24
N MET A 780 8.51 0.34 -0.41
CA MET A 780 9.85 0.78 -0.81
C MET A 780 10.81 -0.39 -1.04
N ASP A 781 10.72 -1.47 -0.24
CA ASP A 781 11.50 -2.69 -0.46
C ASP A 781 11.15 -3.36 -1.80
N LEU A 782 9.87 -3.35 -2.18
CA LEU A 782 9.42 -3.84 -3.49
C LEU A 782 10.00 -2.99 -4.63
N ILE A 783 9.92 -1.66 -4.53
CA ILE A 783 10.49 -0.74 -5.52
C ILE A 783 12.00 -0.94 -5.67
N GLU A 784 12.75 -1.05 -4.57
CA GLU A 784 14.20 -1.27 -4.61
C GLU A 784 14.57 -2.61 -5.23
N GLN A 785 13.79 -3.67 -4.99
CA GLN A 785 14.04 -4.97 -5.60
C GLN A 785 13.77 -4.97 -7.10
N ILE A 786 12.69 -4.32 -7.55
CA ILE A 786 12.40 -4.12 -8.98
C ILE A 786 13.57 -3.39 -9.66
N ARG A 787 14.12 -2.35 -9.01
CA ARG A 787 15.29 -1.60 -9.53
C ARG A 787 16.56 -2.44 -9.58
N ARG A 788 16.80 -3.32 -8.59
CA ARG A 788 17.96 -4.21 -8.60
C ARG A 788 17.86 -5.27 -9.70
N SER A 789 16.66 -5.79 -9.96
CA SER A 789 16.45 -6.72 -11.07
C SER A 789 16.59 -6.05 -12.44
N SER A 790 16.20 -4.78 -12.60
CA SER A 790 16.40 -4.05 -13.86
C SER A 790 17.86 -3.63 -14.08
N SER A 791 18.66 -3.44 -13.01
CA SER A 791 20.09 -3.09 -13.12
C SER A 791 21.03 -4.26 -13.49
N LEU A 792 20.51 -5.49 -13.61
CA LEU A 792 21.26 -6.67 -14.05
C LEU A 792 21.27 -6.86 -15.58
N GLU A 793 20.58 -6.01 -16.33
CA GLU A 793 20.69 -5.90 -17.79
C GLU A 793 21.24 -4.51 -18.15
N GLY A 794 22.56 -4.42 -18.20
CA GLY A 794 23.28 -3.43 -19.01
C GLY A 794 23.68 -4.04 -20.34
#